data_AF-A0A2G5ESH1-F1
#
_entry.id   AF-A0A2G5ESH1-F1
#
_cell.length_a   1.000
_cell.length_b   1.000
_cell.length_c   1.000
_cell.angle_alpha   90.00
_cell.angle_beta   90.00
_cell.angle_gamma   90.00
#
_symmetry.space_group_name_H-M   'P 1'
#
loop_
_entity.id
_entity.type
_entity.pdbx_description
1 polymer ?
#
loop_
_entity_poly.entity_id
_entity_poly.type
_entity_poly.pdbx_seq_one_letter_code
_entity_poly.pdbx_strand_id
1 'polypeptide(L)'
;EMKPLSGSLSLSLLPITSCCKGRGRGRGRGRGRRRGSSTSTSSGQVVLLWCSNSNSSSRVSTTWIRSSLFFNYSIHSISIHHLPSPIFFRHRYIHCVSGENLLFTMAEFEGKEVNIAGNMIYEPILEEGVFRFDCSGSDRSAAFPSLSFTDTKLRDTPVMIHKVPVYLPTFKCVNEQQIVSIKLPIGTSFYGTGEVSGQLERTGKRIFTWNTDAWGYGSGTTSLYQSHPWVLAVLPSGEALGVLADTTHRCEIDLRKESTIQILAPASYPVITFGPFASPTAALISLSHAIGTVLMPPKWSLGYHQCRWSYDSAVRVLQVAKTFRKKGIPCDVVWMDIDYMDGFRCFTFDKERFSNPQVLVNDLHLNGFKAIWMLDPGIKQEEGYFVYDSGSKNDVWVLKEDGKPYVGEVWPGACVFPDFTQRKTRSWWAELVKEFMSNGVDGIWNDMNEPAVFKTVTKTMPSSNIHRGDAELGGCQNHLHYHNVYGMLMARSTYEGMRLGKENKRPFVLTRAGFIGSQRYAATWTGDNLSNWEHLHMSLSMVLQLGLSGQALSGPDIGGFAGNATPKLFGRWMGMGAMFPFCRGHSEAGTVDHEPWSFGEECEEVCRLALLRRYRLIPHIYTLFYMAHTKGTPVAAPTFFTDPKDPRLRKVENSFLLGPVLIHASTVPVGGSDQLQQVFPRGIWLRFDFDDAHPDLPTLYLQGGSMIPVGPPIQHVGEANPTDDLSLIMALNEEGNSCSQELCNILSLIVQLFYHLLVVGTVHQL
;
A
#
# COMPACT_ATOMS: atom_id res chain seq x y z
N GLU A 1 -7.37 35.50 29.54
CA GLU A 1 -8.59 34.66 29.63
C GLU A 1 -8.26 33.25 29.15
N MET A 2 -7.87 32.35 30.04
CA MET A 2 -7.73 30.92 29.72
C MET A 2 -8.85 30.18 30.44
N LYS A 3 -9.81 29.65 29.69
CA LYS A 3 -10.77 28.67 30.22
C LYS A 3 -10.03 27.33 30.40
N PRO A 4 -10.28 26.59 31.49
CA PRO A 4 -9.73 25.25 31.63
C PRO A 4 -10.39 24.31 30.61
N LEU A 5 -9.57 23.63 29.82
CA LEU A 5 -9.97 22.53 28.96
C LEU A 5 -10.34 21.33 29.84
N SER A 6 -11.62 20.98 29.90
CA SER A 6 -12.11 19.75 30.51
C SER A 6 -12.60 18.81 29.40
N GLY A 7 -11.78 17.82 29.03
CA GLY A 7 -12.23 16.65 28.28
C GLY A 7 -12.56 15.52 29.25
N SER A 8 -13.63 14.77 29.01
CA SER A 8 -14.04 13.63 29.84
C SER A 8 -13.65 12.32 29.18
N LEU A 9 -12.89 11.47 29.88
CA LEU A 9 -12.67 10.09 29.47
C LEU A 9 -13.84 9.24 30.00
N SER A 10 -14.66 8.67 29.12
CA SER A 10 -15.67 7.67 29.51
C SER A 10 -15.10 6.26 29.33
N LEU A 11 -15.02 5.49 30.42
CA LEU A 11 -14.57 4.09 30.40
C LEU A 11 -15.78 3.16 30.37
N SER A 12 -15.91 2.33 29.34
CA SER A 12 -16.97 1.32 29.22
C SER A 12 -16.35 -0.07 29.37
N LEU A 13 -16.58 -0.73 30.50
CA LEU A 13 -16.16 -2.12 30.73
C LEU A 13 -17.26 -3.06 30.22
N LEU A 14 -16.95 -3.89 29.23
CA LEU A 14 -17.87 -4.92 28.74
C LEU A 14 -17.79 -6.18 29.63
N PRO A 15 -18.92 -6.80 30.03
CA PRO A 15 -18.91 -7.99 30.86
C PRO A 15 -18.44 -9.24 30.09
N ILE A 16 -17.62 -10.06 30.76
CA ILE A 16 -17.11 -11.33 30.25
C ILE A 16 -18.22 -12.39 30.33
N THR A 17 -18.77 -12.84 29.20
CA THR A 17 -19.51 -14.10 29.13
C THR A 17 -18.59 -15.19 28.60
N SER A 18 -18.12 -16.08 29.48
CA SER A 18 -17.33 -17.24 29.06
C SER A 18 -18.24 -18.28 28.40
N CYS A 19 -17.88 -18.71 27.18
CA CYS A 19 -18.55 -19.80 26.49
C CYS A 19 -17.61 -21.02 26.46
N CYS A 20 -17.50 -21.71 27.60
CA CYS A 20 -16.84 -23.01 27.68
C CYS A 20 -17.91 -24.11 27.72
N LYS A 21 -18.31 -24.65 26.56
CA LYS A 21 -19.06 -25.92 26.49
C LYS A 21 -18.09 -27.10 26.42
N GLY A 22 -17.71 -27.60 27.59
CA GLY A 22 -17.09 -28.92 27.75
C GLY A 22 -18.10 -30.03 27.45
N ARG A 23 -17.71 -30.98 26.58
CA ARG A 23 -18.44 -32.24 26.36
C ARG A 23 -18.29 -33.14 27.58
N GLY A 24 -19.40 -33.47 28.23
CA GLY A 24 -19.49 -34.54 29.23
C GLY A 24 -20.80 -35.31 29.07
N ARG A 25 -20.71 -36.60 28.71
CA ARG A 25 -21.83 -37.55 28.73
C ARG A 25 -22.12 -37.96 30.18
N GLY A 26 -23.39 -37.97 30.59
CA GLY A 26 -23.82 -38.60 31.84
C GLY A 26 -25.33 -38.49 32.07
N ARG A 27 -26.03 -39.62 32.08
CA ARG A 27 -27.49 -39.77 32.32
C ARG A 27 -27.85 -39.50 33.79
N GLY A 28 -29.07 -39.02 34.07
CA GLY A 28 -29.77 -39.35 35.32
C GLY A 28 -30.65 -38.27 35.97
N ARG A 29 -31.98 -38.40 35.74
CA ARG A 29 -33.15 -38.06 36.59
C ARG A 29 -32.99 -37.17 37.85
N GLY A 30 -33.92 -36.21 38.03
CA GLY A 30 -34.34 -35.76 39.37
C GLY A 30 -35.13 -34.45 39.43
N ARG A 31 -36.36 -34.51 39.95
CA ARG A 31 -37.35 -33.42 40.19
C ARG A 31 -36.88 -32.37 41.22
N GLY A 32 -37.45 -31.15 41.18
CA GLY A 32 -37.84 -30.44 42.43
C GLY A 32 -37.68 -28.91 42.53
N ARG A 33 -38.78 -28.18 42.30
CA ARG A 33 -39.33 -26.97 42.96
C ARG A 33 -38.46 -25.96 43.79
N ARG A 34 -38.74 -24.67 43.46
CA ARG A 34 -39.11 -23.48 44.30
C ARG A 34 -38.06 -22.58 45.00
N ARG A 35 -38.21 -21.28 44.65
CA ARG A 35 -38.23 -20.02 45.45
C ARG A 35 -36.94 -19.52 46.14
N GLY A 36 -36.67 -18.23 45.97
CA GLY A 36 -35.91 -17.41 46.94
C GLY A 36 -35.24 -16.16 46.34
N SER A 37 -35.81 -15.00 46.61
CA SER A 37 -35.32 -13.64 46.34
C SER A 37 -34.12 -13.23 47.21
N SER A 38 -33.23 -12.38 46.71
CA SER A 38 -32.80 -11.14 47.41
C SER A 38 -31.78 -10.33 46.60
N THR A 39 -32.04 -9.02 46.57
CA THR A 39 -31.18 -7.92 46.13
C THR A 39 -30.13 -7.60 47.19
N SER A 40 -28.89 -7.30 46.78
CA SER A 40 -28.01 -6.39 47.53
C SER A 40 -26.95 -5.78 46.61
N THR A 41 -27.07 -4.48 46.38
CA THR A 41 -26.04 -3.56 45.90
C THR A 41 -24.98 -3.36 46.99
N SER A 42 -23.69 -3.51 46.66
CA SER A 42 -22.59 -2.94 47.44
C SER A 42 -21.53 -2.34 46.51
N SER A 43 -21.43 -1.02 46.59
CA SER A 43 -20.34 -0.19 46.08
C SER A 43 -19.11 -0.38 46.97
N GLY A 44 -18.04 -0.96 46.42
CA GLY A 44 -16.74 -1.05 47.09
C GLY A 44 -15.72 -0.16 46.38
N GLN A 45 -15.34 0.96 47.03
CA GLN A 45 -14.12 1.70 46.70
C GLN A 45 -12.91 0.86 47.10
N VAL A 46 -11.98 0.61 46.18
CA VAL A 46 -10.66 0.07 46.48
C VAL A 46 -9.65 1.22 46.39
N VAL A 47 -9.09 1.58 47.54
CA VAL A 47 -7.95 2.50 47.67
C VAL A 47 -6.68 1.67 47.55
N LEU A 48 -5.87 1.90 46.53
CA LEU A 48 -4.53 1.31 46.40
C LEU A 48 -3.48 2.31 46.93
N LEU A 49 -2.95 2.01 48.11
CA LEU A 49 -1.77 2.65 48.70
C LEU A 49 -0.50 2.15 47.99
N TRP A 50 0.31 3.09 47.50
CA TRP A 50 1.64 2.82 46.97
C TRP A 50 2.66 2.92 48.10
N CYS A 51 3.30 1.80 48.46
CA CYS A 51 4.46 1.77 49.35
C CYS A 51 5.75 1.83 48.53
N SER A 52 6.43 2.97 48.56
CA SER A 52 7.81 3.12 48.09
C SER A 52 8.77 2.63 49.18
N ASN A 53 9.54 1.57 48.90
CA ASN A 53 10.63 1.13 49.76
C ASN A 53 11.97 1.57 49.15
N SER A 54 12.69 2.40 49.90
CA SER A 54 14.03 2.92 49.62
C SER A 54 15.08 2.22 50.50
N ASN A 55 16.14 1.70 49.88
CA ASN A 55 17.53 1.51 50.34
C ASN A 55 18.14 0.40 49.46
N SER A 56 19.32 0.52 48.85
CA SER A 56 20.57 0.98 49.43
C SER A 56 21.60 1.43 48.36
N SER A 57 22.56 2.20 48.86
CA SER A 57 23.72 2.85 48.25
C SER A 57 24.75 1.94 47.55
N SER A 58 25.46 2.45 46.52
CA SER A 58 26.89 2.84 46.67
C SER A 58 27.57 3.39 45.39
N ARG A 59 28.25 4.53 45.60
CA ARG A 59 29.56 5.01 45.05
C ARG A 59 29.72 5.33 43.55
N VAL A 60 29.52 6.62 43.26
CA VAL A 60 30.49 7.62 42.74
C VAL A 60 31.83 7.10 42.16
N SER A 61 32.09 7.43 40.89
CA SER A 61 33.34 8.10 40.50
C SER A 61 33.04 9.25 39.53
N THR A 62 33.55 10.42 39.89
CA THR A 62 33.47 11.69 39.16
C THR A 62 34.75 11.91 38.38
N THR A 63 34.65 12.31 37.13
CA THR A 63 35.67 13.14 36.47
C THR A 63 34.98 14.25 35.68
N TRP A 64 35.19 15.47 36.17
CA TRP A 64 34.85 16.73 35.53
C TRP A 64 35.97 17.17 34.57
N ILE A 65 35.62 17.84 33.48
CA ILE A 65 36.25 19.04 32.86
C ILE A 65 35.27 19.46 31.73
N ARG A 66 34.36 20.42 31.93
CA ARG A 66 34.44 21.89 31.74
C ARG A 66 34.90 22.39 30.36
N SER A 67 33.98 23.16 29.74
CA SER A 67 34.16 24.35 28.85
C SER A 67 34.77 24.10 27.46
N SER A 68 34.35 24.73 26.35
CA SER A 68 33.84 26.09 26.15
C SER A 68 33.17 26.24 24.76
N LEU A 69 32.31 27.25 24.65
CA LEU A 69 31.84 27.89 23.42
C LEU A 69 32.97 28.36 22.49
N PHE A 70 32.76 28.38 21.16
CA PHE A 70 32.57 29.63 20.37
C PHE A 70 32.73 29.48 18.83
N PHE A 71 31.89 30.27 18.14
CA PHE A 71 32.05 31.03 16.89
C PHE A 71 32.04 30.41 15.47
N ASN A 72 31.04 30.92 14.72
CA ASN A 72 31.00 31.19 13.28
C ASN A 72 32.29 31.80 12.70
N TYR A 73 32.61 31.47 11.45
CA TYR A 73 33.09 32.45 10.45
C TYR A 73 32.82 31.95 9.01
N SER A 74 32.16 32.78 8.21
CA SER A 74 32.31 32.85 6.74
C SER A 74 33.56 33.67 6.42
N ILE A 75 34.24 33.44 5.28
CA ILE A 75 34.90 34.47 4.43
C ILE A 75 35.32 33.88 3.08
N HIS A 76 35.47 34.82 2.16
CA HIS A 76 35.57 34.90 0.70
C HIS A 76 36.56 34.05 -0.14
N SER A 77 36.14 34.00 -1.42
CA SER A 77 36.86 33.92 -2.69
C SER A 77 38.27 34.52 -2.78
N ILE A 78 39.18 33.80 -3.47
CA ILE A 78 40.30 34.34 -4.24
C ILE A 78 40.53 33.48 -5.51
N SER A 79 40.62 34.16 -6.67
CA SER A 79 41.04 33.64 -7.98
C SER A 79 42.56 33.64 -8.14
N ILE A 80 43.15 32.60 -8.76
CA ILE A 80 44.49 32.65 -9.41
C ILE A 80 44.48 31.83 -10.71
N HIS A 81 45.10 32.40 -11.74
CA HIS A 81 45.24 31.93 -13.13
C HIS A 81 46.39 30.91 -13.36
N HIS A 82 46.15 30.05 -14.37
CA HIS A 82 47.05 29.47 -15.41
C HIS A 82 48.15 28.40 -15.18
N LEU A 83 47.84 27.21 -15.77
CA LEU A 83 48.62 26.31 -16.67
C LEU A 83 49.69 25.34 -16.09
N PRO A 84 50.01 24.20 -16.76
CA PRO A 84 49.40 23.54 -17.93
C PRO A 84 49.01 22.04 -17.73
N SER A 85 48.32 21.52 -18.75
CA SER A 85 47.75 20.19 -19.02
C SER A 85 48.52 18.94 -18.56
N PRO A 86 47.77 17.83 -18.35
CA PRO A 86 48.16 16.56 -18.97
C PRO A 86 47.03 15.91 -19.79
N ILE A 87 47.49 15.29 -20.86
CA ILE A 87 46.77 14.55 -21.90
C ILE A 87 45.98 13.40 -21.26
N PHE A 88 44.66 13.40 -21.43
CA PHE A 88 43.82 12.21 -21.16
C PHE A 88 42.96 11.90 -22.39
N PHE A 89 43.13 10.67 -22.87
CA PHE A 89 42.40 10.04 -23.95
C PHE A 89 40.88 10.09 -23.68
N ARG A 90 40.13 10.83 -24.50
CA ARG A 90 38.67 10.71 -24.62
C ARG A 90 38.35 9.58 -25.59
N HIS A 91 37.91 8.43 -25.07
CA HIS A 91 37.14 7.48 -25.88
C HIS A 91 35.71 8.03 -26.04
N ARG A 92 35.39 8.52 -27.24
CA ARG A 92 34.01 8.75 -27.67
C ARG A 92 33.39 7.39 -27.99
N TYR A 93 32.42 6.95 -27.18
CA TYR A 93 31.48 5.93 -27.64
C TYR A 93 30.34 6.64 -28.38
N ILE A 94 30.44 6.65 -29.72
CA ILE A 94 29.32 6.88 -30.63
C ILE A 94 29.35 5.71 -31.59
N HIS A 95 28.50 4.70 -31.36
CA HIS A 95 28.12 3.76 -32.41
C HIS A 95 26.63 3.91 -32.64
N CYS A 96 26.32 4.81 -33.58
CA CYS A 96 25.08 4.80 -34.33
C CYS A 96 25.30 3.74 -35.43
N VAL A 97 24.56 2.63 -35.40
CA VAL A 97 24.63 1.62 -36.46
C VAL A 97 23.67 2.06 -37.56
N SER A 98 24.25 2.57 -38.63
CA SER A 98 23.59 2.75 -39.92
C SER A 98 23.27 1.38 -40.52
N GLY A 99 22.02 1.20 -40.96
CA GLY A 99 21.60 0.01 -41.68
C GLY A 99 22.19 -0.05 -43.08
N GLU A 100 22.69 -1.22 -43.44
CA GLU A 100 22.77 -1.68 -44.83
C GLU A 100 22.32 -3.14 -44.91
N ASN A 101 21.53 -3.42 -45.94
CA ASN A 101 20.85 -4.67 -46.23
C ASN A 101 21.79 -5.88 -46.22
N LEU A 102 21.45 -6.92 -45.44
CA LEU A 102 21.95 -8.27 -45.65
C LEU A 102 20.78 -9.24 -45.66
N LEU A 103 20.57 -9.82 -46.84
CA LEU A 103 19.62 -10.89 -47.11
C LEU A 103 19.79 -12.04 -46.13
N PHE A 104 18.67 -12.53 -45.62
CA PHE A 104 18.58 -13.76 -44.85
C PHE A 104 18.98 -14.97 -45.71
N THR A 105 20.15 -15.52 -45.44
CA THR A 105 20.42 -16.95 -45.62
C THR A 105 20.52 -17.57 -44.23
N MET A 106 19.57 -18.46 -43.91
CA MET A 106 19.60 -19.30 -42.72
C MET A 106 20.85 -20.18 -42.78
N ALA A 107 21.90 -19.79 -42.06
CA ALA A 107 22.98 -20.67 -41.67
C ALA A 107 22.72 -21.10 -40.23
N GLU A 108 22.61 -22.42 -40.04
CA GLU A 108 22.53 -23.08 -38.74
C GLU A 108 23.72 -22.65 -37.87
N PHE A 109 23.49 -21.71 -36.96
CA PHE A 109 24.39 -21.47 -35.84
C PHE A 109 24.02 -22.48 -34.75
N GLU A 110 24.71 -23.62 -34.72
CA GLU A 110 24.81 -24.45 -33.52
C GLU A 110 25.60 -23.66 -32.46
N GLY A 111 24.93 -22.72 -31.81
CA GLY A 111 25.42 -22.10 -30.59
C GLY A 111 25.42 -23.14 -29.48
N LYS A 112 26.59 -23.57 -29.03
CA LYS A 112 26.74 -24.38 -27.80
C LYS A 112 25.95 -23.72 -26.67
N GLU A 113 24.92 -24.41 -26.15
CA GLU A 113 24.27 -24.04 -24.90
C GLU A 113 25.32 -23.97 -23.79
N VAL A 114 25.68 -22.76 -23.35
CA VAL A 114 26.54 -22.57 -22.19
C VAL A 114 25.66 -22.66 -20.94
N ASN A 115 25.41 -23.89 -20.49
CA ASN A 115 24.72 -24.15 -19.23
C ASN A 115 25.68 -23.88 -18.05
N ILE A 116 25.60 -22.69 -17.46
CA ILE A 116 26.33 -22.34 -16.23
C ILE A 116 25.41 -22.58 -15.04
N ALA A 117 25.89 -23.27 -14.00
CA ALA A 117 25.17 -23.46 -12.76
C ALA A 117 26.12 -23.39 -11.56
N GLY A 118 25.64 -22.89 -10.43
CA GLY A 118 26.45 -22.77 -9.23
C GLY A 118 25.71 -22.21 -8.04
N ASN A 119 26.43 -22.07 -6.93
CA ASN A 119 25.98 -21.30 -5.78
C ASN A 119 26.20 -19.82 -6.08
N MET A 120 25.27 -18.96 -5.66
CA MET A 120 25.46 -17.51 -5.76
C MET A 120 26.47 -17.02 -4.71
N ILE A 121 27.29 -16.03 -5.06
CA ILE A 121 28.14 -15.33 -4.10
C ILE A 121 27.30 -14.31 -3.34
N TYR A 122 27.69 -13.95 -2.11
CA TYR A 122 26.88 -13.05 -1.29
C TYR A 122 27.69 -11.95 -0.59
N GLU A 123 26.99 -10.87 -0.23
CA GLU A 123 27.46 -9.81 0.66
C GLU A 123 26.37 -9.44 1.66
N PRO A 124 26.70 -9.29 2.96
CA PRO A 124 25.79 -8.68 3.92
C PRO A 124 25.60 -7.21 3.54
N ILE A 125 24.35 -6.76 3.47
CA ILE A 125 23.98 -5.38 3.15
C ILE A 125 22.94 -4.89 4.15
N LEU A 126 22.70 -3.58 4.22
CA LEU A 126 21.62 -2.95 4.99
C LEU A 126 21.67 -3.18 6.52
N GLU A 127 21.42 -4.40 7.00
CA GLU A 127 21.36 -4.78 8.41
C GLU A 127 21.56 -6.29 8.61
N GLU A 128 21.62 -6.73 9.87
CA GLU A 128 21.80 -8.14 10.20
C GLU A 128 20.65 -9.01 9.69
N GLY A 129 21.00 -10.07 8.93
CA GLY A 129 20.04 -10.96 8.31
C GLY A 129 19.65 -10.55 6.89
N VAL A 130 20.19 -9.45 6.37
CA VAL A 130 19.95 -9.02 4.98
C VAL A 130 21.20 -9.27 4.12
N PHE A 131 21.01 -10.00 3.03
CA PHE A 131 22.11 -10.41 2.15
C PHE A 131 21.74 -10.17 0.69
N ARG A 132 22.69 -9.64 -0.07
CA ARG A 132 22.65 -9.59 -1.53
C ARG A 132 23.37 -10.81 -2.10
N PHE A 133 22.80 -11.40 -3.14
CA PHE A 133 23.38 -12.50 -3.88
C PHE A 133 23.51 -12.15 -5.36
N ASP A 134 24.62 -12.56 -5.97
CA ASP A 134 24.88 -12.40 -7.40
C ASP A 134 25.47 -13.72 -7.97
N CYS A 135 25.29 -13.97 -9.26
CA CYS A 135 25.85 -15.18 -9.91
C CYS A 135 27.39 -15.20 -9.90
N SER A 136 28.00 -14.03 -10.04
CA SER A 136 29.46 -13.83 -10.02
C SER A 136 29.81 -12.38 -9.64
N GLY A 137 31.11 -12.11 -9.39
CA GLY A 137 31.57 -10.74 -9.13
C GLY A 137 31.43 -9.81 -10.33
N SER A 138 31.52 -10.35 -11.55
CA SER A 138 31.24 -9.61 -12.79
C SER A 138 29.76 -9.25 -12.92
N ASP A 139 28.86 -10.19 -12.59
CA ASP A 139 27.42 -9.92 -12.60
C ASP A 139 27.04 -8.83 -11.60
N ARG A 140 27.64 -8.87 -10.39
CA ARG A 140 27.46 -7.82 -9.39
C ARG A 140 27.85 -6.45 -9.91
N SER A 141 29.00 -6.38 -10.60
CA SER A 141 29.54 -5.13 -11.14
C SER A 141 28.75 -4.61 -12.34
N ALA A 142 28.08 -5.51 -13.07
CA ALA A 142 27.24 -5.20 -14.22
C ALA A 142 25.78 -4.89 -13.86
N ALA A 143 25.37 -5.13 -12.61
CA ALA A 143 24.00 -4.92 -12.17
C ALA A 143 23.58 -3.44 -12.29
N PHE A 144 22.42 -3.20 -12.90
CA PHE A 144 21.83 -1.86 -12.98
C PHE A 144 21.51 -1.29 -11.58
N PRO A 145 21.40 0.04 -11.44
CA PRO A 145 20.88 0.66 -10.21
C PRO A 145 19.51 0.08 -9.84
N SER A 146 19.29 -0.15 -8.54
CA SER A 146 17.99 -0.66 -8.06
C SER A 146 16.91 0.42 -8.17
N LEU A 147 15.75 0.05 -8.71
CA LEU A 147 14.54 0.88 -8.63
C LEU A 147 13.60 0.45 -7.48
N SER A 148 13.90 -0.68 -6.84
CA SER A 148 13.20 -1.16 -5.65
C SER A 148 13.60 -0.33 -4.43
N PHE A 149 14.91 -0.12 -4.25
CA PHE A 149 15.49 0.53 -3.07
C PHE A 149 15.22 2.04 -3.05
N THR A 150 15.07 2.59 -1.85
CA THR A 150 14.97 4.05 -1.62
C THR A 150 16.28 4.76 -1.89
N ASP A 151 17.39 4.17 -1.44
CA ASP A 151 18.75 4.59 -1.76
C ASP A 151 19.48 3.39 -2.39
N THR A 152 19.82 3.54 -3.67
CA THR A 152 20.47 2.48 -4.45
C THR A 152 21.81 2.06 -3.84
N LYS A 153 22.49 2.98 -3.15
CA LYS A 153 23.79 2.71 -2.51
C LYS A 153 23.69 1.69 -1.40
N LEU A 154 22.55 1.59 -0.70
CA LEU A 154 22.35 0.63 0.38
C LEU A 154 22.40 -0.82 -0.12
N ARG A 155 21.98 -1.08 -1.37
CA ARG A 155 22.08 -2.39 -2.01
C ARG A 155 23.53 -2.72 -2.41
N ASP A 156 24.31 -1.70 -2.76
CA ASP A 156 25.65 -1.84 -3.33
C ASP A 156 26.77 -1.71 -2.29
N THR A 157 26.44 -1.36 -1.03
CA THR A 157 27.41 -1.12 0.04
C THR A 157 27.39 -2.28 1.06
N PRO A 158 28.44 -3.10 1.12
CA PRO A 158 28.56 -4.14 2.13
C PRO A 158 28.65 -3.56 3.55
N VAL A 159 28.08 -4.27 4.51
CA VAL A 159 28.18 -3.95 5.94
C VAL A 159 29.04 -4.97 6.68
N MET A 160 29.76 -4.54 7.71
CA MET A 160 30.62 -5.44 8.49
C MET A 160 29.80 -6.33 9.43
N ILE A 161 29.37 -7.50 8.94
CA ILE A 161 28.57 -8.47 9.67
C ILE A 161 29.20 -9.86 9.56
N HIS A 162 29.32 -10.55 10.69
CA HIS A 162 30.00 -11.86 10.78
C HIS A 162 29.07 -13.05 10.56
N LYS A 163 27.76 -12.83 10.45
CA LYS A 163 26.78 -13.89 10.16
C LYS A 163 26.76 -14.22 8.68
N VAL A 164 26.58 -15.50 8.39
CA VAL A 164 26.41 -16.06 7.05
C VAL A 164 24.93 -16.34 6.77
N PRO A 165 24.47 -16.32 5.50
CA PRO A 165 23.09 -16.63 5.16
C PRO A 165 22.76 -18.09 5.49
N VAL A 166 21.59 -18.31 6.07
CA VAL A 166 21.08 -19.66 6.43
C VAL A 166 20.69 -20.45 5.18
N TYR A 167 20.09 -19.78 4.20
CA TYR A 167 19.64 -20.36 2.95
C TYR A 167 20.44 -19.75 1.80
N LEU A 168 21.25 -20.57 1.14
CA LEU A 168 22.09 -20.14 0.02
C LEU A 168 21.36 -20.38 -1.31
N PRO A 169 21.05 -19.32 -2.09
CA PRO A 169 20.48 -19.46 -3.43
C PRO A 169 21.47 -20.14 -4.39
N THR A 170 20.93 -20.96 -5.29
CA THR A 170 21.68 -21.48 -6.45
C THR A 170 21.12 -20.89 -7.72
N PHE A 171 21.94 -20.76 -8.76
CA PHE A 171 21.50 -20.28 -10.06
C PHE A 171 21.81 -21.27 -11.17
N LYS A 172 21.05 -21.19 -12.25
CA LYS A 172 21.33 -21.80 -13.55
C LYS A 172 21.05 -20.77 -14.64
N CYS A 173 21.96 -20.60 -15.58
CA CYS A 173 21.74 -19.80 -16.79
C CYS A 173 21.41 -20.73 -17.96
N VAL A 174 20.23 -20.55 -18.57
CA VAL A 174 19.76 -21.31 -19.73
C VAL A 174 19.16 -20.33 -20.72
N ASN A 175 19.60 -20.35 -21.98
CA ASN A 175 19.05 -19.48 -23.04
C ASN A 175 18.94 -18.00 -22.64
N GLU A 176 20.02 -17.45 -22.06
CA GLU A 176 20.09 -16.05 -21.58
C GLU A 176 19.13 -15.70 -20.42
N GLN A 177 18.47 -16.70 -19.84
CA GLN A 177 17.64 -16.57 -18.65
C GLN A 177 18.38 -17.06 -17.41
N GLN A 178 18.38 -16.25 -16.36
CA GLN A 178 18.83 -16.67 -15.05
C GLN A 178 17.66 -17.28 -14.28
N ILE A 179 17.86 -18.52 -13.82
CA ILE A 179 16.95 -19.26 -12.95
C ILE A 179 17.59 -19.34 -11.57
N VAL A 180 17.04 -18.63 -10.59
CA VAL A 180 17.45 -18.75 -9.19
C VAL A 180 16.54 -19.75 -8.48
N SER A 181 17.11 -20.59 -7.62
CA SER A 181 16.39 -21.54 -6.79
C SER A 181 16.84 -21.44 -5.33
N ILE A 182 15.87 -21.37 -4.42
CA ILE A 182 16.09 -21.34 -2.97
C ILE A 182 15.27 -22.48 -2.35
N LYS A 183 15.96 -23.45 -1.73
CA LYS A 183 15.32 -24.57 -1.03
C LYS A 183 15.12 -24.24 0.43
N LEU A 184 13.91 -24.46 0.92
CA LEU A 184 13.47 -24.17 2.27
C LEU A 184 12.95 -25.44 2.96
N PRO A 185 12.74 -25.43 4.29
CA PRO A 185 12.19 -26.58 5.01
C PRO A 185 10.80 -27.00 4.50
N ILE A 186 10.51 -28.30 4.51
CA ILE A 186 9.20 -28.87 4.15
C ILE A 186 8.11 -28.26 5.06
N GLY A 187 6.97 -27.87 4.48
CA GLY A 187 5.89 -27.18 5.20
C GLY A 187 6.04 -25.65 5.26
N THR A 188 6.92 -25.08 4.43
CA THR A 188 7.00 -23.63 4.22
C THR A 188 5.81 -23.17 3.38
N SER A 189 5.18 -22.07 3.79
CA SER A 189 4.07 -21.44 3.07
C SER A 189 4.51 -20.12 2.45
N PHE A 190 4.07 -19.83 1.23
CA PHE A 190 4.48 -18.63 0.48
C PHE A 190 3.36 -17.59 0.36
N TYR A 191 3.73 -16.32 0.46
CA TYR A 191 2.85 -15.14 0.40
C TYR A 191 3.57 -13.97 -0.28
N GLY A 192 2.90 -12.82 -0.39
CA GLY A 192 3.43 -11.63 -1.06
C GLY A 192 3.14 -11.67 -2.56
N THR A 193 4.16 -11.53 -3.39
CA THR A 193 4.11 -11.53 -4.88
C THR A 193 3.37 -10.35 -5.52
N GLY A 194 3.10 -9.29 -4.76
CA GLY A 194 2.46 -8.09 -5.25
C GLY A 194 0.99 -8.28 -5.57
N GLU A 195 0.59 -7.68 -6.68
CA GLU A 195 -0.79 -7.69 -7.14
C GLU A 195 -1.05 -8.88 -8.07
N VAL A 196 -1.69 -9.92 -7.52
CA VAL A 196 -2.13 -11.08 -8.29
C VAL A 196 -3.45 -11.58 -7.72
N SER A 197 -4.36 -11.96 -8.60
CA SER A 197 -5.65 -12.56 -8.25
C SER A 197 -5.51 -13.94 -7.57
N GLY A 198 -6.65 -14.47 -7.11
CA GLY A 198 -6.73 -15.80 -6.52
C GLY A 198 -6.37 -15.86 -5.04
N GLN A 199 -5.93 -17.03 -4.57
CA GLN A 199 -5.82 -17.36 -3.15
C GLN A 199 -4.65 -16.66 -2.44
N LEU A 200 -4.81 -16.42 -1.14
CA LEU A 200 -3.85 -15.81 -0.23
C LEU A 200 -2.56 -16.62 -0.08
N GLU A 201 -2.64 -17.94 0.07
CA GLU A 201 -1.41 -18.75 0.05
C GLU A 201 -0.98 -18.98 -1.42
N ARG A 202 0.30 -18.70 -1.71
CA ARG A 202 0.91 -18.82 -3.04
C ARG A 202 1.65 -20.14 -3.27
N THR A 203 1.68 -21.02 -2.28
CA THR A 203 2.21 -22.39 -2.43
C THR A 203 1.46 -23.11 -3.56
N GLY A 204 2.18 -23.69 -4.51
CA GLY A 204 1.58 -24.34 -5.68
C GLY A 204 1.25 -23.40 -6.84
N LYS A 205 1.59 -22.11 -6.76
CA LYS A 205 1.25 -21.11 -7.79
C LYS A 205 2.45 -20.74 -8.67
N ARG A 206 2.15 -20.20 -9.84
CA ARG A 206 3.09 -19.62 -10.79
C ARG A 206 2.60 -18.22 -11.16
N ILE A 207 3.47 -17.23 -11.05
CA ILE A 207 3.13 -15.81 -11.11
C ILE A 207 4.11 -15.10 -12.05
N PHE A 208 3.63 -14.09 -12.77
CA PHE A 208 4.48 -13.24 -13.60
C PHE A 208 4.42 -11.79 -13.11
N THR A 209 5.57 -11.11 -13.14
CA THR A 209 5.67 -9.68 -12.86
C THR A 209 5.75 -8.92 -14.17
N TRP A 210 4.58 -8.54 -14.69
CA TRP A 210 4.48 -7.73 -15.89
C TRP A 210 3.22 -6.86 -15.85
N ASN A 211 3.38 -5.54 -15.70
CA ASN A 211 2.23 -4.64 -15.57
C ASN A 211 1.31 -4.76 -16.80
N THR A 212 0.07 -5.18 -16.57
CA THR A 212 -0.87 -5.56 -17.63
C THR A 212 -2.24 -4.98 -17.34
N ASP A 213 -2.81 -4.30 -18.33
CA ASP A 213 -4.20 -3.86 -18.30
C ASP A 213 -5.14 -5.08 -18.39
N ALA A 214 -5.68 -5.46 -17.23
CA ALA A 214 -6.34 -6.73 -16.98
C ALA A 214 -7.80 -6.59 -16.54
N TRP A 215 -8.61 -5.88 -17.32
CA TRP A 215 -10.07 -5.78 -17.10
C TRP A 215 -10.75 -7.13 -16.85
N GLY A 216 -11.56 -7.21 -15.80
CA GLY A 216 -12.37 -8.40 -15.49
C GLY A 216 -11.55 -9.66 -15.19
N TYR A 217 -10.37 -9.51 -14.60
CA TYR A 217 -9.45 -10.59 -14.29
C TYR A 217 -10.10 -11.74 -13.49
N GLY A 218 -9.77 -13.00 -13.81
CA GLY A 218 -10.25 -14.17 -13.07
C GLY A 218 -9.24 -14.65 -12.01
N SER A 219 -9.63 -15.64 -11.20
CA SER A 219 -8.75 -16.24 -10.17
C SER A 219 -7.46 -16.89 -10.71
N GLY A 220 -7.42 -17.21 -12.01
CA GLY A 220 -6.25 -17.74 -12.70
C GLY A 220 -5.37 -16.70 -13.40
N THR A 221 -5.72 -15.41 -13.35
CA THR A 221 -4.89 -14.36 -13.95
C THR A 221 -3.56 -14.25 -13.20
N THR A 222 -2.44 -14.29 -13.93
CA THR A 222 -1.10 -14.43 -13.36
C THR A 222 -0.27 -13.15 -13.37
N SER A 223 -0.79 -12.08 -13.98
CA SER A 223 -0.18 -10.75 -14.04
C SER A 223 -1.29 -9.71 -14.10
N LEU A 224 -1.20 -8.68 -13.25
CA LEU A 224 -2.14 -7.57 -13.17
C LEU A 224 -1.37 -6.25 -13.32
N TYR A 225 -1.78 -5.19 -12.62
CA TYR A 225 -1.32 -3.83 -12.86
C TYR A 225 0.01 -3.54 -12.16
N GLN A 226 0.33 -4.24 -11.06
CA GLN A 226 1.58 -4.03 -10.32
C GLN A 226 2.53 -5.23 -10.29
N SER A 227 3.83 -4.93 -10.42
CA SER A 227 4.91 -5.91 -10.40
C SER A 227 5.74 -5.82 -9.13
N HIS A 228 5.64 -6.85 -8.28
CA HIS A 228 6.47 -6.97 -7.08
C HIS A 228 7.21 -8.30 -7.12
N PRO A 229 8.49 -8.34 -7.52
CA PRO A 229 9.30 -9.55 -7.60
C PRO A 229 9.74 -10.07 -6.20
N TRP A 230 8.76 -10.22 -5.30
CA TRP A 230 8.92 -10.44 -3.88
C TRP A 230 8.15 -11.69 -3.41
N VAL A 231 8.79 -12.50 -2.57
CA VAL A 231 8.15 -13.65 -1.91
C VAL A 231 8.41 -13.56 -0.40
N LEU A 232 7.35 -13.63 0.38
CA LEU A 232 7.41 -13.85 1.82
C LEU A 232 7.21 -15.34 2.12
N ALA A 233 8.21 -15.99 2.68
CA ALA A 233 8.14 -17.38 3.12
C ALA A 233 7.92 -17.46 4.64
N VAL A 234 6.90 -18.18 5.08
CA VAL A 234 6.66 -18.50 6.49
C VAL A 234 7.06 -19.95 6.73
N LEU A 235 8.11 -20.13 7.53
CA LEU A 235 8.71 -21.42 7.83
C LEU A 235 7.80 -22.24 8.77
N PRO A 236 7.97 -23.57 8.84
CA PRO A 236 7.26 -24.41 9.82
C PRO A 236 7.47 -23.96 11.27
N SER A 237 8.63 -23.36 11.56
CA SER A 237 8.96 -22.79 12.87
C SER A 237 8.20 -21.50 13.19
N GLY A 238 7.47 -20.91 12.24
CA GLY A 238 6.82 -19.60 12.36
C GLY A 238 7.74 -18.41 12.11
N GLU A 239 9.04 -18.65 11.93
CA GLU A 239 9.98 -17.65 11.42
C GLU A 239 9.67 -17.30 9.97
N ALA A 240 10.11 -16.14 9.51
CA ALA A 240 9.84 -15.66 8.17
C ALA A 240 11.11 -15.25 7.42
N LEU A 241 11.15 -15.55 6.13
CA LEU A 241 12.21 -15.15 5.19
C LEU A 241 11.59 -14.38 4.03
N GLY A 242 12.10 -13.20 3.74
CA GLY A 242 11.81 -12.46 2.53
C GLY A 242 12.79 -12.76 1.41
N VAL A 243 12.33 -12.83 0.17
CA VAL A 243 13.17 -12.95 -1.03
C VAL A 243 12.71 -11.95 -2.07
N LEU A 244 13.58 -11.01 -2.44
CA LEU A 244 13.37 -10.04 -3.52
C LEU A 244 14.32 -10.36 -4.67
N ALA A 245 13.78 -10.58 -5.87
CA ALA A 245 14.57 -10.51 -7.09
C ALA A 245 14.61 -9.06 -7.56
N ASP A 246 15.75 -8.39 -7.41
CA ASP A 246 15.88 -6.96 -7.72
C ASP A 246 16.08 -6.76 -9.23
N THR A 247 14.99 -6.92 -9.99
CA THR A 247 14.94 -6.72 -11.43
C THR A 247 13.65 -6.04 -11.84
N THR A 248 13.76 -5.13 -12.81
CA THR A 248 12.63 -4.43 -13.42
C THR A 248 12.05 -5.18 -14.61
N HIS A 249 12.81 -6.14 -15.15
CA HIS A 249 12.36 -6.96 -16.27
C HIS A 249 11.22 -7.89 -15.83
N ARG A 250 10.51 -8.41 -16.83
CA ARG A 250 9.56 -9.50 -16.61
C ARG A 250 10.22 -10.66 -15.87
N CYS A 251 9.70 -11.01 -14.70
CA CYS A 251 10.13 -12.19 -13.98
C CYS A 251 8.97 -13.17 -13.76
N GLU A 252 9.30 -14.46 -13.73
CA GLU A 252 8.42 -15.53 -13.34
C GLU A 252 8.80 -15.99 -11.93
N ILE A 253 7.82 -16.05 -11.04
CA ILE A 253 7.94 -16.63 -9.70
C ILE A 253 7.21 -17.97 -9.72
N ASP A 254 7.96 -19.07 -9.66
CA ASP A 254 7.42 -20.43 -9.62
C ASP A 254 7.55 -21.02 -8.22
N LEU A 255 6.40 -21.26 -7.60
CA LEU A 255 6.23 -21.80 -6.25
C LEU A 255 5.52 -23.15 -6.28
N ARG A 256 5.48 -23.82 -7.44
CA ARG A 256 4.81 -25.11 -7.63
C ARG A 256 5.57 -26.26 -6.97
N LYS A 257 6.89 -26.15 -6.88
CA LYS A 257 7.72 -27.13 -6.22
C LYS A 257 7.68 -26.91 -4.71
N GLU A 258 7.39 -27.98 -3.97
CA GLU A 258 7.29 -27.94 -2.51
C GLU A 258 8.53 -27.30 -1.88
N SER A 259 8.28 -26.34 -0.99
CA SER A 259 9.29 -25.59 -0.24
C SER A 259 10.46 -25.05 -1.07
N THR A 260 10.23 -24.75 -2.35
CA THR A 260 11.24 -24.18 -3.23
C THR A 260 10.70 -22.91 -3.87
N ILE A 261 11.46 -21.82 -3.74
CA ILE A 261 11.23 -20.61 -4.53
C ILE A 261 12.09 -20.73 -5.78
N GLN A 262 11.48 -20.64 -6.96
CA GLN A 262 12.22 -20.44 -8.21
C GLN A 262 11.84 -19.11 -8.83
N ILE A 263 12.83 -18.31 -9.24
CA ILE A 263 12.62 -17.04 -9.92
C ILE A 263 13.38 -17.08 -11.25
N LEU A 264 12.71 -16.75 -12.33
CA LEU A 264 13.26 -16.75 -13.68
C LEU A 264 13.14 -15.33 -14.24
N ALA A 265 14.23 -14.78 -14.75
CA ALA A 265 14.19 -13.51 -15.46
C ALA A 265 15.21 -13.50 -16.61
N PRO A 266 14.99 -12.68 -17.66
CA PRO A 266 16.02 -12.36 -18.63
C PRO A 266 17.18 -11.63 -17.96
N ALA A 267 18.40 -11.88 -18.47
CA ALA A 267 19.64 -11.30 -17.98
C ALA A 267 19.96 -11.64 -16.50
N SER A 268 21.17 -11.28 -16.10
CA SER A 268 21.64 -11.51 -14.74
C SER A 268 21.03 -10.49 -13.77
N TYR A 269 20.55 -10.93 -12.60
CA TYR A 269 19.93 -10.05 -11.60
C TYR A 269 20.34 -10.40 -10.16
N PRO A 270 20.45 -9.39 -9.26
CA PRO A 270 20.69 -9.62 -7.84
C PRO A 270 19.46 -10.18 -7.13
N VAL A 271 19.69 -11.03 -6.13
CA VAL A 271 18.66 -11.52 -5.20
C VAL A 271 18.96 -10.99 -3.81
N ILE A 272 17.96 -10.43 -3.13
CA ILE A 272 18.09 -9.93 -1.77
C ILE A 272 17.25 -10.81 -0.85
N THR A 273 17.83 -11.34 0.22
CA THR A 273 17.09 -12.07 1.25
C THR A 273 16.98 -11.27 2.53
N PHE A 274 15.86 -11.40 3.23
CA PHE A 274 15.56 -10.73 4.49
C PHE A 274 15.22 -11.77 5.55
N GLY A 275 16.18 -12.14 6.40
CA GLY A 275 16.01 -13.08 7.50
C GLY A 275 16.78 -14.41 7.34
N PRO A 276 16.36 -15.48 8.03
CA PRO A 276 15.08 -15.63 8.72
C PRO A 276 14.95 -14.73 9.96
N PHE A 277 13.75 -14.17 10.16
CA PHE A 277 13.38 -13.39 11.33
C PHE A 277 12.31 -14.09 12.17
N ALA A 278 12.22 -13.73 13.45
CA ALA A 278 11.30 -14.36 14.41
C ALA A 278 9.81 -14.23 14.06
N SER A 279 9.42 -13.31 13.16
CA SER A 279 8.04 -13.14 12.73
C SER A 279 7.92 -12.57 11.30
N PRO A 280 6.79 -12.80 10.62
CA PRO A 280 6.47 -12.14 9.35
C PRO A 280 6.54 -10.61 9.42
N THR A 281 6.07 -10.01 10.51
CA THR A 281 6.15 -8.56 10.72
C THR A 281 7.59 -8.05 10.71
N ALA A 282 8.52 -8.76 11.35
CA ALA A 282 9.93 -8.37 11.34
C ALA A 282 10.55 -8.42 9.94
N ALA A 283 10.17 -9.42 9.12
CA ALA A 283 10.60 -9.48 7.72
C ALA A 283 10.05 -8.31 6.88
N LEU A 284 8.82 -7.87 7.12
CA LEU A 284 8.23 -6.71 6.43
C LEU A 284 8.87 -5.39 6.88
N ILE A 285 9.18 -5.24 8.17
CA ILE A 285 9.94 -4.08 8.68
C ILE A 285 11.31 -4.02 7.98
N SER A 286 12.03 -5.14 7.94
CA SER A 286 13.33 -5.23 7.25
C SER A 286 13.23 -4.93 5.76
N LEU A 287 12.19 -5.44 5.07
CA LEU A 287 11.90 -5.06 3.68
C LEU A 287 11.71 -3.54 3.54
N SER A 288 10.99 -2.92 4.47
CA SER A 288 10.72 -1.47 4.42
C SER A 288 11.97 -0.60 4.57
N HIS A 289 13.02 -1.09 5.24
CA HIS A 289 14.32 -0.40 5.29
C HIS A 289 14.98 -0.33 3.90
N ALA A 290 14.72 -1.31 3.03
CA ALA A 290 15.17 -1.29 1.64
C ALA A 290 14.25 -0.44 0.76
N ILE A 291 12.95 -0.81 0.70
CA ILE A 291 12.01 -0.25 -0.29
C ILE A 291 11.29 1.02 0.18
N GLY A 292 11.53 1.46 1.41
CA GLY A 292 10.85 2.60 2.03
C GLY A 292 9.46 2.26 2.55
N THR A 293 8.94 3.15 3.38
CA THR A 293 7.62 3.02 4.00
C THR A 293 6.54 3.75 3.19
N VAL A 294 5.27 3.43 3.50
CA VAL A 294 4.14 4.23 3.01
C VAL A 294 4.24 5.65 3.55
N LEU A 295 3.89 6.66 2.76
CA LEU A 295 3.75 8.01 3.29
C LEU A 295 2.53 8.10 4.20
N MET A 296 2.61 8.92 5.25
CA MET A 296 1.47 9.14 6.12
C MET A 296 0.31 9.72 5.30
N PRO A 297 -0.82 9.01 5.12
CA PRO A 297 -1.91 9.51 4.31
C PRO A 297 -2.54 10.75 4.96
N PRO A 298 -3.11 11.68 4.17
CA PRO A 298 -3.99 12.69 4.75
C PRO A 298 -5.22 12.00 5.36
N LYS A 299 -5.68 12.44 6.52
CA LYS A 299 -6.76 11.76 7.27
C LYS A 299 -8.04 11.56 6.42
N TRP A 300 -8.38 12.51 5.55
CA TRP A 300 -9.56 12.45 4.69
C TRP A 300 -9.50 11.31 3.67
N SER A 301 -8.30 10.86 3.27
CA SER A 301 -8.16 9.73 2.33
C SER A 301 -8.38 8.37 2.98
N LEU A 302 -8.64 8.35 4.29
CA LEU A 302 -9.09 7.16 5.01
C LEU A 302 -10.61 7.15 5.20
N GLY A 303 -11.34 8.17 4.76
CA GLY A 303 -12.79 8.15 4.70
C GLY A 303 -13.31 7.20 3.62
N TYR A 304 -14.61 7.28 3.32
CA TYR A 304 -15.18 6.63 2.14
C TYR A 304 -15.06 7.53 0.90
N HIS A 305 -14.79 6.89 -0.23
CA HIS A 305 -14.61 7.51 -1.53
C HIS A 305 -15.71 7.03 -2.49
N GLN A 306 -16.38 7.94 -3.18
CA GLN A 306 -17.34 7.60 -4.24
C GLN A 306 -16.81 8.01 -5.62
N CYS A 307 -16.80 7.06 -6.55
CA CYS A 307 -16.44 7.25 -7.94
C CYS A 307 -17.45 6.53 -8.86
N ARG A 308 -17.40 6.88 -10.14
CA ARG A 308 -18.05 6.20 -11.26
C ARG A 308 -17.33 6.65 -12.54
N TRP A 309 -17.26 5.80 -13.54
CA TRP A 309 -17.01 6.16 -14.93
C TRP A 309 -18.35 6.37 -15.63
N SER A 310 -18.86 7.58 -15.83
CA SER A 310 -18.45 8.80 -15.14
C SER A 310 -19.60 9.45 -14.39
N TYR A 311 -19.27 10.32 -13.45
CA TYR A 311 -20.11 11.49 -13.19
C TYR A 311 -19.81 12.53 -14.26
N ASP A 312 -20.61 12.50 -15.32
CA ASP A 312 -20.37 13.20 -16.58
C ASP A 312 -20.43 14.73 -16.53
N SER A 313 -20.85 15.33 -15.42
CA SER A 313 -21.05 16.77 -15.29
C SER A 313 -20.89 17.25 -13.85
N ALA A 314 -20.49 18.51 -13.68
CA ALA A 314 -20.41 19.16 -12.37
C ALA A 314 -21.75 19.12 -11.60
N VAL A 315 -22.88 19.19 -12.33
CA VAL A 315 -24.23 19.09 -11.75
C VAL A 315 -24.47 17.70 -11.15
N ARG A 316 -24.13 16.62 -11.86
CA ARG A 316 -24.26 15.25 -11.35
C ARG A 316 -23.37 15.03 -10.14
N VAL A 317 -22.12 15.50 -10.17
CA VAL A 317 -21.19 15.45 -9.03
C VAL A 317 -21.80 16.09 -7.78
N LEU A 318 -22.34 17.31 -7.90
CA LEU A 318 -22.99 18.01 -6.79
C LEU A 318 -24.27 17.32 -6.31
N GLN A 319 -25.05 16.72 -7.21
CA GLN A 319 -26.23 15.95 -6.85
C GLN A 319 -25.87 14.75 -5.98
N VAL A 320 -24.84 13.99 -6.35
CA VAL A 320 -24.35 12.84 -5.58
C VAL A 320 -23.86 13.29 -4.21
N ALA A 321 -22.99 14.31 -4.15
CA ALA A 321 -22.47 14.85 -2.89
C ALA A 321 -23.58 15.33 -1.94
N LYS A 322 -24.58 16.07 -2.45
CA LYS A 322 -25.74 16.51 -1.66
C LYS A 322 -26.59 15.33 -1.19
N THR A 323 -26.69 14.27 -1.98
CA THR A 323 -27.48 13.08 -1.64
C THR A 323 -26.86 12.30 -0.48
N PHE A 324 -25.52 12.15 -0.46
CA PHE A 324 -24.81 11.59 0.70
C PHE A 324 -25.14 12.33 2.00
N ARG A 325 -25.03 13.67 1.99
CA ARG A 325 -25.34 14.50 3.16
C ARG A 325 -26.80 14.44 3.56
N LYS A 326 -27.72 14.49 2.59
CA LYS A 326 -29.17 14.36 2.83
C LYS A 326 -29.52 13.02 3.49
N LYS A 327 -28.85 11.93 3.10
CA LYS A 327 -29.08 10.58 3.63
C LYS A 327 -28.29 10.27 4.89
N GLY A 328 -27.42 11.17 5.36
CA GLY A 328 -26.58 10.93 6.53
C GLY A 328 -25.60 9.77 6.33
N ILE A 329 -25.14 9.56 5.09
CA ILE A 329 -24.19 8.50 4.75
C ILE A 329 -22.78 9.11 4.73
N PRO A 330 -21.83 8.62 5.55
CA PRO A 330 -20.49 9.17 5.60
C PRO A 330 -19.73 9.06 4.27
N CYS A 331 -19.08 10.14 3.83
CA CYS A 331 -18.24 10.17 2.63
C CYS A 331 -17.34 11.42 2.64
N ASP A 332 -16.06 11.23 2.32
CA ASP A 332 -15.05 12.30 2.29
C ASP A 332 -14.67 12.72 0.88
N VAL A 333 -14.83 11.86 -0.14
CA VAL A 333 -14.22 12.10 -1.45
C VAL A 333 -15.15 11.75 -2.60
N VAL A 334 -15.24 12.67 -3.57
CA VAL A 334 -15.86 12.42 -4.87
C VAL A 334 -14.79 12.53 -5.96
N TRP A 335 -14.88 11.63 -6.94
CA TRP A 335 -13.87 11.47 -7.98
C TRP A 335 -14.45 11.89 -9.34
N MET A 336 -13.58 12.46 -10.17
CA MET A 336 -13.86 12.87 -11.54
C MET A 336 -13.06 11.98 -12.47
N ASP A 337 -13.77 11.07 -13.15
CA ASP A 337 -13.27 10.21 -14.21
C ASP A 337 -13.19 10.97 -15.56
N ILE A 338 -12.66 10.34 -16.61
CA ILE A 338 -12.23 10.96 -17.87
C ILE A 338 -13.20 11.95 -18.53
N ASP A 339 -14.52 11.82 -18.33
CA ASP A 339 -15.53 12.70 -18.92
C ASP A 339 -15.43 14.17 -18.49
N TYR A 340 -14.66 14.49 -17.45
CA TYR A 340 -14.41 15.88 -17.10
C TYR A 340 -13.51 16.60 -18.12
N MET A 341 -12.71 15.86 -18.89
CA MET A 341 -11.71 16.41 -19.81
C MET A 341 -12.35 16.86 -21.14
N ASP A 342 -11.78 17.89 -21.77
CA ASP A 342 -12.16 18.31 -23.13
C ASP A 342 -11.60 17.30 -24.15
N GLY A 343 -12.48 16.45 -24.68
CA GLY A 343 -12.13 15.43 -25.68
C GLY A 343 -11.08 14.45 -25.15
N PHE A 344 -11.16 14.10 -23.86
CA PHE A 344 -10.24 13.20 -23.15
C PHE A 344 -8.77 13.69 -23.12
N ARG A 345 -8.54 15.00 -23.31
CA ARG A 345 -7.21 15.61 -23.19
C ARG A 345 -6.88 15.85 -21.71
N CYS A 346 -5.81 15.22 -21.21
CA CYS A 346 -5.32 15.44 -19.85
C CYS A 346 -5.12 16.93 -19.52
N PHE A 347 -5.26 17.30 -18.24
CA PHE A 347 -5.09 18.70 -17.78
C PHE A 347 -6.05 19.73 -18.40
N THR A 348 -7.15 19.29 -19.01
CA THR A 348 -8.20 20.17 -19.52
C THR A 348 -9.52 19.93 -18.80
N PHE A 349 -10.47 20.84 -18.99
CA PHE A 349 -11.84 20.69 -18.52
C PHE A 349 -12.81 20.94 -19.67
N ASP A 350 -13.82 20.09 -19.79
CA ASP A 350 -14.95 20.27 -20.70
C ASP A 350 -15.66 21.58 -20.37
N LYS A 351 -15.72 22.49 -21.36
CA LYS A 351 -16.21 23.86 -21.17
C LYS A 351 -17.72 23.95 -20.95
N GLU A 352 -18.47 22.90 -21.26
CA GLU A 352 -19.93 22.86 -21.07
C GLU A 352 -20.28 22.15 -19.76
N ARG A 353 -19.72 20.96 -19.54
CA ARG A 353 -20.06 20.08 -18.41
C ARG A 353 -19.27 20.42 -17.14
N PHE A 354 -18.09 21.02 -17.27
CA PHE A 354 -17.17 21.39 -16.18
C PHE A 354 -16.58 22.80 -16.38
N SER A 355 -17.43 23.75 -16.78
CA SER A 355 -17.04 25.13 -17.13
C SER A 355 -16.25 25.89 -16.04
N ASN A 356 -16.47 25.57 -14.76
CA ASN A 356 -15.76 26.19 -13.64
C ASN A 356 -15.41 25.15 -12.55
N PRO A 357 -14.28 24.43 -12.69
CA PRO A 357 -13.87 23.40 -11.74
C PRO A 357 -13.63 23.96 -10.33
N GLN A 358 -13.14 25.20 -10.21
CA GLN A 358 -12.89 25.82 -8.91
C GLN A 358 -14.18 26.04 -8.11
N VAL A 359 -15.26 26.47 -8.77
CA VAL A 359 -16.57 26.64 -8.11
C VAL A 359 -17.11 25.28 -7.66
N LEU A 360 -17.05 24.26 -8.51
CA LEU A 360 -17.44 22.89 -8.16
C LEU A 360 -16.70 22.42 -6.89
N VAL A 361 -15.38 22.57 -6.87
CA VAL A 361 -14.56 22.16 -5.74
C VAL A 361 -14.89 22.95 -4.48
N ASN A 362 -15.10 24.27 -4.58
CA ASN A 362 -15.49 25.08 -3.43
C ASN A 362 -16.81 24.60 -2.81
N ASP A 363 -17.80 24.28 -3.63
CA ASP A 363 -19.07 23.72 -3.18
C ASP A 363 -18.90 22.34 -2.51
N LEU A 364 -18.05 21.48 -3.07
CA LEU A 364 -17.68 20.21 -2.46
C LEU A 364 -17.01 20.41 -1.09
N HIS A 365 -16.07 21.34 -0.99
CA HIS A 365 -15.37 21.66 0.26
C HIS A 365 -16.29 22.19 1.34
N LEU A 366 -17.26 23.05 0.97
CA LEU A 366 -18.29 23.56 1.89
C LEU A 366 -19.15 22.44 2.48
N ASN A 367 -19.29 21.32 1.76
CA ASN A 367 -20.01 20.13 2.20
C ASN A 367 -19.07 19.05 2.77
N GLY A 368 -17.81 19.38 3.05
CA GLY A 368 -16.86 18.46 3.68
C GLY A 368 -16.24 17.42 2.77
N PHE A 369 -16.41 17.54 1.45
CA PHE A 369 -15.80 16.63 0.47
C PHE A 369 -14.42 17.11 0.02
N LYS A 370 -13.66 16.18 -0.57
CA LYS A 370 -12.45 16.38 -1.35
C LYS A 370 -12.67 15.93 -2.78
N ALA A 371 -11.95 16.57 -3.69
CA ALA A 371 -12.08 16.38 -5.13
C ALA A 371 -10.82 15.73 -5.70
N ILE A 372 -10.97 14.52 -6.26
CA ILE A 372 -9.89 13.79 -6.94
C ILE A 372 -10.16 13.71 -8.44
N TRP A 373 -9.14 13.96 -9.24
CA TRP A 373 -9.24 14.03 -10.70
C TRP A 373 -8.29 13.01 -11.35
N MET A 374 -8.79 12.30 -12.35
CA MET A 374 -8.05 11.30 -13.11
C MET A 374 -7.10 11.92 -14.15
N LEU A 375 -5.92 11.34 -14.35
CA LEU A 375 -4.95 11.70 -15.39
C LEU A 375 -4.30 10.43 -15.95
N ASP A 376 -4.34 10.30 -17.27
CA ASP A 376 -3.67 9.22 -18.01
C ASP A 376 -2.25 9.62 -18.47
N PRO A 377 -1.36 8.67 -18.77
CA PRO A 377 -0.06 8.97 -19.36
C PRO A 377 -0.15 9.32 -20.86
N GLY A 378 -1.22 8.90 -21.54
CA GLY A 378 -1.41 9.13 -22.97
C GLY A 378 -1.76 10.59 -23.28
N ILE A 379 -0.82 11.35 -23.83
CA ILE A 379 -1.04 12.74 -24.23
C ILE A 379 -1.45 12.79 -25.69
N LYS A 380 -2.67 13.25 -25.97
CA LYS A 380 -3.20 13.39 -27.33
C LYS A 380 -2.19 14.11 -28.24
N GLN A 381 -1.87 13.50 -29.37
CA GLN A 381 -1.01 14.08 -30.39
C GLN A 381 -1.81 15.09 -31.22
N GLU A 382 -1.80 16.35 -30.81
CA GLU A 382 -2.57 17.42 -31.46
C GLU A 382 -1.83 18.74 -31.35
N GLU A 383 -1.47 19.35 -32.49
CA GLU A 383 -0.85 20.69 -32.51
C GLU A 383 -1.82 21.74 -31.95
N GLY A 384 -1.31 22.65 -31.12
CA GLY A 384 -2.10 23.68 -30.44
C GLY A 384 -2.66 23.23 -29.08
N TYR A 385 -2.55 21.95 -28.74
CA TYR A 385 -2.84 21.46 -27.39
C TYR A 385 -1.61 21.66 -26.49
N PHE A 386 -1.71 22.55 -25.51
CA PHE A 386 -0.58 23.06 -24.74
C PHE A 386 0.30 21.99 -24.07
N VAL A 387 -0.28 20.85 -23.65
CA VAL A 387 0.49 19.74 -23.05
C VAL A 387 1.33 19.05 -24.12
N TYR A 388 0.75 18.78 -25.30
CA TYR A 388 1.49 18.22 -26.43
C TYR A 388 2.57 19.19 -26.95
N ASP A 389 2.23 20.47 -27.10
CA ASP A 389 3.17 21.47 -27.60
C ASP A 389 4.33 21.68 -26.62
N SER A 390 4.04 21.82 -25.33
CA SER A 390 5.07 21.99 -24.30
C SER A 390 5.93 20.74 -24.13
N GLY A 391 5.35 19.53 -24.17
CA GLY A 391 6.12 18.29 -24.10
C GLY A 391 7.01 18.08 -25.31
N SER A 392 6.52 18.40 -26.52
CA SER A 392 7.32 18.36 -27.75
C SER A 392 8.46 19.37 -27.73
N LYS A 393 8.21 20.59 -27.26
CA LYS A 393 9.23 21.63 -27.07
C LYS A 393 10.33 21.20 -26.08
N ASN A 394 9.97 20.45 -25.03
CA ASN A 394 10.91 19.96 -24.01
C ASN A 394 11.52 18.58 -24.35
N ASP A 395 11.11 17.99 -25.48
CA ASP A 395 11.59 16.68 -25.95
C ASP A 395 11.42 15.58 -24.88
N VAL A 396 10.21 15.43 -24.35
CA VAL A 396 9.90 14.56 -23.20
C VAL A 396 9.35 13.18 -23.58
N TRP A 397 9.18 12.89 -24.86
CA TRP A 397 8.49 11.69 -25.33
C TRP A 397 9.39 10.44 -25.33
N VAL A 398 8.76 9.28 -25.10
CA VAL A 398 9.32 7.95 -25.42
C VAL A 398 9.48 7.86 -26.94
N LEU A 399 10.58 7.27 -27.39
CA LEU A 399 10.93 7.20 -28.81
C LEU A 399 10.76 5.79 -29.36
N LYS A 400 10.60 5.68 -30.68
CA LYS A 400 10.81 4.43 -31.43
C LYS A 400 12.30 4.27 -31.73
N GLU A 401 12.67 3.13 -32.31
CA GLU A 401 14.03 2.84 -32.76
C GLU A 401 14.55 3.82 -33.83
N ASP A 402 13.65 4.41 -34.64
CA ASP A 402 13.98 5.43 -35.65
C ASP A 402 14.21 6.83 -35.05
N GLY A 403 14.15 6.97 -33.72
CA GLY A 403 14.35 8.22 -33.00
C GLY A 403 13.14 9.17 -33.00
N LYS A 404 12.02 8.81 -33.63
CA LYS A 404 10.79 9.62 -33.60
C LYS A 404 9.95 9.29 -32.35
N PRO A 405 9.11 10.23 -31.85
CA PRO A 405 8.16 9.92 -30.78
C PRO A 405 7.32 8.69 -31.10
N TYR A 406 7.14 7.83 -30.10
CA TYR A 406 6.19 6.73 -30.18
C TYR A 406 4.76 7.27 -30.10
N VAL A 407 3.90 6.73 -30.96
CA VAL A 407 2.48 7.04 -31.01
C VAL A 407 1.69 5.75 -30.81
N GLY A 408 0.84 5.72 -29.79
CA GLY A 408 -0.10 4.63 -29.49
C GLY A 408 -1.53 5.16 -29.37
N GLU A 409 -2.53 4.29 -29.43
CA GLU A 409 -3.94 4.71 -29.29
C GLU A 409 -4.44 4.50 -27.85
N VAL A 410 -5.10 5.51 -27.27
CA VAL A 410 -5.81 5.43 -25.97
C VAL A 410 -7.12 6.23 -26.08
N TRP A 411 -7.68 6.73 -24.97
CA TRP A 411 -8.97 7.43 -24.92
C TRP A 411 -9.12 8.60 -25.90
N PRO A 412 -8.18 9.55 -26.04
CA PRO A 412 -8.32 10.66 -26.99
C PRO A 412 -7.88 10.29 -28.42
N GLY A 413 -7.65 9.00 -28.72
CA GLY A 413 -7.10 8.54 -29.99
C GLY A 413 -5.58 8.47 -29.95
N ALA A 414 -4.92 8.98 -31.01
CA ALA A 414 -3.46 8.94 -31.14
C ALA A 414 -2.78 9.76 -30.03
N CYS A 415 -1.89 9.12 -29.27
CA CYS A 415 -1.20 9.67 -28.10
C CYS A 415 0.31 9.45 -28.18
N VAL A 416 1.07 10.44 -27.69
CA VAL A 416 2.47 10.28 -27.30
C VAL A 416 2.56 10.04 -25.79
N PHE A 417 3.66 9.40 -25.36
CA PHE A 417 3.84 8.98 -23.98
C PHE A 417 5.05 9.70 -23.37
N PRO A 418 4.90 10.38 -22.21
CA PRO A 418 6.04 10.95 -21.48
C PRO A 418 7.03 9.86 -21.06
N ASP A 419 8.30 10.12 -21.27
CA ASP A 419 9.39 9.27 -20.78
C ASP A 419 9.77 9.67 -19.34
N PHE A 420 9.04 9.14 -18.37
CA PHE A 420 9.26 9.43 -16.94
C PHE A 420 10.61 8.94 -16.39
N THR A 421 11.40 8.21 -17.19
CA THR A 421 12.78 7.81 -16.84
C THR A 421 13.74 9.01 -16.85
N GLN A 422 13.34 10.13 -17.45
CA GLN A 422 14.14 11.36 -17.50
C GLN A 422 13.69 12.38 -16.45
N ARG A 423 14.64 12.95 -15.70
CA ARG A 423 14.37 13.99 -14.69
C ARG A 423 13.65 15.20 -15.29
N LYS A 424 14.02 15.59 -16.52
CA LYS A 424 13.38 16.71 -17.23
C LYS A 424 11.89 16.45 -17.47
N THR A 425 11.52 15.22 -17.84
CA THR A 425 10.14 14.80 -18.06
C THR A 425 9.36 14.76 -16.76
N ARG A 426 9.94 14.20 -15.70
CA ARG A 426 9.31 14.20 -14.36
C ARG A 426 9.05 15.61 -13.86
N SER A 427 10.00 16.53 -14.07
CA SER A 427 9.87 17.94 -13.70
C SER A 427 8.80 18.67 -14.54
N TRP A 428 8.76 18.41 -15.85
CA TRP A 428 7.72 18.95 -16.75
C TRP A 428 6.32 18.49 -16.32
N TRP A 429 6.14 17.20 -16.03
CA TRP A 429 4.88 16.67 -15.52
C TRP A 429 4.50 17.26 -14.16
N ALA A 430 5.48 17.40 -13.26
CA ALA A 430 5.28 17.98 -11.94
C ALA A 430 4.79 19.44 -12.00
N GLU A 431 5.31 20.26 -12.93
CA GLU A 431 4.83 21.63 -13.13
C GLU A 431 3.40 21.65 -13.70
N LEU A 432 3.05 20.77 -14.66
CA LEU A 432 1.67 20.65 -15.14
C LEU A 432 0.70 20.26 -14.01
N VAL A 433 1.10 19.32 -13.15
CA VAL A 433 0.32 18.91 -11.98
C VAL A 433 0.14 20.07 -11.01
N LYS A 434 1.21 20.82 -10.70
CA LYS A 434 1.17 22.00 -9.84
C LYS A 434 0.21 23.07 -10.39
N GLU A 435 0.25 23.34 -11.69
CA GLU A 435 -0.68 24.27 -12.34
C GLU A 435 -2.11 23.76 -12.27
N PHE A 436 -2.33 22.47 -12.55
CA PHE A 436 -3.65 21.83 -12.49
C PHE A 436 -4.27 21.91 -11.09
N MET A 437 -3.44 21.82 -10.04
CA MET A 437 -3.88 21.97 -8.64
C MET A 437 -4.46 23.35 -8.29
N SER A 438 -4.16 24.38 -9.08
CA SER A 438 -4.74 25.71 -8.88
C SER A 438 -6.27 25.73 -9.07
N ASN A 439 -6.84 24.69 -9.69
CA ASN A 439 -8.29 24.50 -9.86
C ASN A 439 -8.98 23.85 -8.64
N GLY A 440 -8.29 23.77 -7.50
CA GLY A 440 -8.84 23.25 -6.25
C GLY A 440 -8.61 21.75 -6.01
N VAL A 441 -7.91 21.04 -6.90
CA VAL A 441 -7.57 19.61 -6.78
C VAL A 441 -6.99 19.28 -5.40
N ASP A 442 -7.54 18.24 -4.75
CA ASP A 442 -7.07 17.72 -3.46
C ASP A 442 -6.22 16.45 -3.60
N GLY A 443 -6.46 15.67 -4.66
CA GLY A 443 -5.74 14.44 -4.97
C GLY A 443 -5.78 14.13 -6.47
N ILE A 444 -4.88 13.29 -6.93
CA ILE A 444 -4.79 12.86 -8.33
C ILE A 444 -4.87 11.35 -8.43
N TRP A 445 -5.55 10.88 -9.47
CA TRP A 445 -5.63 9.48 -9.84
C TRP A 445 -4.86 9.27 -11.15
N ASN A 446 -3.78 8.51 -11.12
CA ASN A 446 -3.06 8.06 -12.31
C ASN A 446 -3.57 6.69 -12.74
N ASP A 447 -4.17 6.65 -13.92
CA ASP A 447 -4.72 5.44 -14.52
C ASP A 447 -4.02 5.11 -15.83
N MET A 448 -4.32 3.93 -16.40
CA MET A 448 -3.82 3.49 -17.71
C MET A 448 -2.28 3.47 -17.83
N ASN A 449 -1.58 3.42 -16.70
CA ASN A 449 -0.16 3.71 -16.59
C ASN A 449 0.75 2.48 -16.48
N GLU A 450 0.29 1.32 -16.95
CA GLU A 450 1.10 0.12 -17.11
C GLU A 450 2.38 0.32 -17.95
N PRO A 451 2.40 1.01 -19.11
CA PRO A 451 1.36 1.82 -19.79
C PRO A 451 0.42 1.03 -20.71
N ALA A 452 -0.88 1.29 -20.60
CA ALA A 452 -1.88 0.70 -21.47
C ALA A 452 -1.87 1.34 -22.86
N VAL A 453 -1.97 0.51 -23.89
CA VAL A 453 -2.13 0.95 -25.28
C VAL A 453 -3.21 0.10 -25.95
N PHE A 454 -4.22 0.77 -26.51
CA PHE A 454 -5.34 0.11 -27.16
C PHE A 454 -4.94 -0.43 -28.54
N LYS A 455 -5.74 -1.39 -29.02
CA LYS A 455 -5.59 -2.00 -30.35
C LYS A 455 -4.22 -2.63 -30.61
N THR A 456 -3.51 -3.03 -29.55
CA THR A 456 -2.28 -3.84 -29.64
C THR A 456 -2.47 -5.18 -28.94
N VAL A 457 -1.83 -6.24 -29.46
CA VAL A 457 -1.95 -7.60 -28.90
C VAL A 457 -1.37 -7.66 -27.48
N THR A 458 -0.29 -6.93 -27.23
CA THR A 458 0.41 -6.87 -25.95
C THR A 458 -0.26 -5.95 -24.93
N LYS A 459 -1.27 -5.17 -25.33
CA LYS A 459 -1.93 -4.11 -24.53
C LYS A 459 -0.98 -3.06 -23.95
N THR A 460 0.22 -2.95 -24.48
CA THR A 460 1.24 -1.98 -24.06
C THR A 460 2.14 -1.60 -25.24
N MET A 461 3.03 -0.64 -25.04
CA MET A 461 3.93 -0.16 -26.09
C MET A 461 4.98 -1.22 -26.48
N PRO A 462 5.52 -1.18 -27.70
CA PRO A 462 6.50 -2.15 -28.18
C PRO A 462 7.74 -2.24 -27.28
N SER A 463 8.26 -3.45 -27.12
CA SER A 463 9.46 -3.73 -26.33
C SER A 463 10.70 -2.98 -26.83
N SER A 464 10.76 -2.68 -28.14
CA SER A 464 11.87 -1.98 -28.78
C SER A 464 11.83 -0.46 -28.65
N ASN A 465 10.74 0.10 -28.10
CA ASN A 465 10.68 1.53 -27.80
C ASN A 465 11.83 1.94 -26.87
N ILE A 466 12.37 3.12 -27.09
CA ILE A 466 13.57 3.63 -26.42
C ILE A 466 13.18 4.67 -25.36
N HIS A 467 13.66 4.43 -24.14
CA HIS A 467 13.63 5.36 -23.02
C HIS A 467 15.03 5.91 -22.81
N ARG A 468 15.15 7.22 -22.64
CA ARG A 468 16.42 7.92 -22.50
C ARG A 468 16.74 8.17 -21.03
N GLY A 469 16.64 7.12 -20.22
CA GLY A 469 16.69 7.20 -18.76
C GLY A 469 17.94 7.89 -18.22
N ASP A 470 17.76 8.56 -17.08
CA ASP A 470 18.88 9.12 -16.32
C ASP A 470 19.84 8.00 -15.90
N ALA A 471 21.14 8.29 -15.77
CA ALA A 471 22.14 7.29 -15.37
C ALA A 471 21.81 6.61 -14.02
N GLU A 472 21.19 7.36 -13.10
CA GLU A 472 20.72 6.88 -11.79
C GLU A 472 19.57 5.85 -11.89
N LEU A 473 18.90 5.74 -13.03
CA LEU A 473 17.86 4.75 -13.30
C LEU A 473 18.30 3.68 -14.32
N GLY A 474 19.58 3.63 -14.72
CA GLY A 474 20.09 2.63 -15.67
C GLY A 474 20.40 3.14 -17.09
N GLY A 475 20.22 4.44 -17.35
CA GLY A 475 20.61 5.06 -18.62
C GLY A 475 19.62 4.82 -19.78
N CYS A 476 20.09 5.00 -21.02
CA CYS A 476 19.27 4.76 -22.20
C CYS A 476 19.04 3.25 -22.38
N GLN A 477 17.78 2.80 -22.32
CA GLN A 477 17.37 1.40 -22.47
C GLN A 477 16.11 1.29 -23.31
N ASN A 478 15.76 0.06 -23.69
CA ASN A 478 14.46 -0.21 -24.31
C ASN A 478 13.34 -0.32 -23.27
N HIS A 479 12.10 -0.44 -23.74
CA HIS A 479 10.91 -0.49 -22.89
C HIS A 479 10.90 -1.72 -21.98
N LEU A 480 11.51 -2.85 -22.38
CA LEU A 480 11.56 -4.05 -21.53
C LEU A 480 12.21 -3.79 -20.16
N HIS A 481 13.19 -2.89 -20.12
CA HIS A 481 13.87 -2.52 -18.89
C HIS A 481 13.00 -1.62 -17.99
N TYR A 482 12.16 -0.76 -18.58
CA TYR A 482 11.43 0.28 -17.84
C TYR A 482 9.92 0.04 -17.70
N HIS A 483 9.37 -0.96 -18.38
CA HIS A 483 7.93 -1.23 -18.42
C HIS A 483 7.30 -1.29 -17.02
N ASN A 484 7.81 -2.17 -16.15
CA ASN A 484 7.24 -2.36 -14.80
C ASN A 484 7.37 -1.13 -13.89
N VAL A 485 8.28 -0.20 -14.18
CA VAL A 485 8.51 1.01 -13.37
C VAL A 485 7.87 2.25 -13.97
N TYR A 486 7.28 2.18 -15.17
CA TYR A 486 6.67 3.32 -15.84
C TYR A 486 5.58 3.99 -14.98
N GLY A 487 4.62 3.21 -14.49
CA GLY A 487 3.57 3.69 -13.59
C GLY A 487 4.09 4.26 -12.27
N MET A 488 5.11 3.62 -11.68
CA MET A 488 5.76 4.13 -10.46
C MET A 488 6.41 5.51 -10.70
N LEU A 489 7.07 5.70 -11.84
CA LEU A 489 7.73 6.96 -12.17
C LEU A 489 6.73 8.07 -12.52
N MET A 490 5.58 7.73 -13.12
CA MET A 490 4.46 8.65 -13.27
C MET A 490 3.90 9.05 -11.89
N ALA A 491 3.62 8.10 -11.02
CA ALA A 491 3.11 8.35 -9.66
C ALA A 491 4.07 9.22 -8.84
N ARG A 492 5.37 8.98 -8.94
CA ARG A 492 6.41 9.83 -8.35
C ARG A 492 6.34 11.26 -8.88
N SER A 493 6.23 11.44 -10.19
CA SER A 493 6.18 12.76 -10.83
C SER A 493 4.93 13.53 -10.41
N THR A 494 3.79 12.85 -10.33
CA THR A 494 2.53 13.40 -9.83
C THR A 494 2.65 13.80 -8.36
N TYR A 495 3.22 12.94 -7.51
CA TYR A 495 3.45 13.23 -6.10
C TYR A 495 4.34 14.46 -5.91
N GLU A 496 5.45 14.54 -6.65
CA GLU A 496 6.38 15.67 -6.62
C GLU A 496 5.68 16.98 -7.06
N GLY A 497 4.89 16.94 -8.15
CA GLY A 497 4.09 18.08 -8.59
C GLY A 497 3.06 18.52 -7.55
N MET A 498 2.39 17.57 -6.90
CA MET A 498 1.42 17.89 -5.86
C MET A 498 2.06 18.57 -4.64
N ARG A 499 3.25 18.12 -4.26
CA ARG A 499 4.03 18.73 -3.19
C ARG A 499 4.45 20.16 -3.55
N LEU A 500 4.81 20.42 -4.81
CA LEU A 500 5.13 21.77 -5.30
C LEU A 500 3.89 22.68 -5.31
N GLY A 501 2.70 22.14 -5.59
CA GLY A 501 1.45 22.92 -5.61
C GLY A 501 0.97 23.36 -4.21
N LYS A 502 1.18 22.54 -3.18
CA LYS A 502 0.77 22.84 -1.79
C LYS A 502 1.77 22.28 -0.77
N GLU A 503 2.86 23.01 -0.51
CA GLU A 503 3.97 22.55 0.37
C GLU A 503 3.52 22.12 1.78
N ASN A 504 2.49 22.77 2.34
CA ASN A 504 1.99 22.51 3.69
C ASN A 504 0.91 21.42 3.78
N LYS A 505 0.62 20.71 2.68
CA LYS A 505 -0.35 19.60 2.66
C LYS A 505 0.31 18.32 2.18
N ARG A 506 -0.08 17.20 2.79
CA ARG A 506 0.34 15.87 2.31
C ARG A 506 -0.38 15.57 1.00
N PRO A 507 0.34 15.23 -0.09
CA PRO A 507 -0.29 14.78 -1.32
C PRO A 507 -1.08 13.48 -1.13
N PHE A 508 -2.07 13.29 -1.99
CA PHE A 508 -2.72 12.00 -2.19
C PHE A 508 -2.71 11.67 -3.67
N VAL A 509 -2.02 10.59 -4.02
CA VAL A 509 -1.98 10.02 -5.36
C VAL A 509 -2.53 8.61 -5.29
N LEU A 510 -3.45 8.25 -6.17
CA LEU A 510 -3.83 6.86 -6.45
C LEU A 510 -3.18 6.48 -7.79
N THR A 511 -2.48 5.35 -7.87
CA THR A 511 -1.91 4.83 -9.12
C THR A 511 -2.43 3.43 -9.38
N ARG A 512 -2.71 3.09 -10.66
CA ARG A 512 -3.06 1.71 -11.03
C ARG A 512 -1.79 0.86 -11.05
N ALA A 513 -0.95 1.14 -12.03
CA ALA A 513 0.29 0.41 -12.21
C ALA A 513 1.36 0.87 -11.24
N GLY A 514 2.25 -0.06 -10.92
CA GLY A 514 3.31 0.17 -9.96
C GLY A 514 4.37 -0.92 -9.96
N PHE A 515 5.45 -0.62 -9.27
CA PHE A 515 6.53 -1.53 -8.93
C PHE A 515 6.70 -1.58 -7.41
N ILE A 516 7.41 -2.59 -6.89
CA ILE A 516 7.79 -2.59 -5.46
C ILE A 516 8.54 -1.29 -5.11
N GLY A 517 8.05 -0.55 -4.11
CA GLY A 517 8.50 0.82 -3.82
C GLY A 517 7.50 1.92 -4.20
N SER A 518 6.41 1.60 -4.90
CA SER A 518 5.39 2.59 -5.28
C SER A 518 4.64 3.19 -4.09
N GLN A 519 4.58 2.48 -2.95
CA GLN A 519 3.94 2.95 -1.71
C GLN A 519 4.51 4.27 -1.18
N ARG A 520 5.72 4.63 -1.61
CA ARG A 520 6.38 5.89 -1.28
C ARG A 520 5.72 7.09 -1.92
N TYR A 521 4.90 6.89 -2.96
CA TYR A 521 4.36 7.97 -3.77
C TYR A 521 2.83 7.90 -3.89
N ALA A 522 2.24 6.70 -3.84
CA ALA A 522 0.82 6.53 -4.11
C ALA A 522 0.16 5.36 -3.37
N ALA A 523 -1.13 5.54 -3.10
CA ALA A 523 -2.09 4.47 -2.87
C ALA A 523 -2.30 3.66 -4.16
N THR A 524 -2.90 2.47 -4.04
CA THR A 524 -3.37 1.70 -5.20
C THR A 524 -4.77 1.13 -4.98
N TRP A 525 -5.39 0.64 -6.03
CA TRP A 525 -6.57 -0.22 -5.95
C TRP A 525 -6.38 -1.46 -6.82
N THR A 526 -7.20 -2.49 -6.64
CA THR A 526 -7.03 -3.79 -7.31
C THR A 526 -7.45 -3.80 -8.79
N GLY A 527 -7.65 -2.64 -9.41
CA GLY A 527 -8.14 -2.46 -10.76
C GLY A 527 -9.58 -2.94 -11.01
N ASP A 528 -9.86 -3.18 -12.28
CA ASP A 528 -11.20 -3.39 -12.85
C ASP A 528 -11.77 -4.77 -12.51
N ASN A 529 -12.29 -4.90 -11.30
CA ASN A 529 -12.95 -6.10 -10.78
C ASN A 529 -14.41 -6.24 -11.28
N LEU A 530 -14.99 -7.43 -11.12
CA LEU A 530 -16.37 -7.73 -11.53
C LEU A 530 -17.35 -7.69 -10.35
N SER A 531 -18.59 -7.29 -10.60
CA SER A 531 -19.72 -7.33 -9.67
C SER A 531 -20.20 -8.76 -9.39
N ASN A 532 -19.37 -9.60 -8.77
CA ASN A 532 -19.73 -10.97 -8.40
C ASN A 532 -19.11 -11.44 -7.07
N TRP A 533 -19.57 -12.58 -6.56
CA TRP A 533 -19.11 -13.15 -5.29
C TRP A 533 -17.66 -13.66 -5.32
N GLU A 534 -17.15 -14.07 -6.48
CA GLU A 534 -15.75 -14.49 -6.63
C GLU A 534 -14.82 -13.29 -6.39
N HIS A 535 -15.11 -12.13 -6.98
CA HIS A 535 -14.32 -10.92 -6.79
C HIS A 535 -14.49 -10.30 -5.40
N LEU A 536 -15.67 -10.43 -4.77
CA LEU A 536 -15.81 -10.11 -3.36
C LEU A 536 -14.80 -10.92 -2.54
N HIS A 537 -14.77 -12.24 -2.70
CA HIS A 537 -13.85 -13.12 -1.98
C HIS A 537 -12.38 -12.81 -2.31
N MET A 538 -12.03 -12.68 -3.59
CA MET A 538 -10.66 -12.36 -4.03
C MET A 538 -10.18 -11.00 -3.55
N SER A 539 -11.07 -10.02 -3.34
CA SER A 539 -10.64 -8.69 -2.88
C SER A 539 -9.90 -8.75 -1.54
N LEU A 540 -10.28 -9.68 -0.66
CA LEU A 540 -9.61 -9.89 0.62
C LEU A 540 -8.17 -10.37 0.42
N SER A 541 -7.97 -11.45 -0.35
CA SER A 541 -6.63 -11.99 -0.58
C SER A 541 -5.75 -10.98 -1.30
N MET A 542 -6.26 -10.27 -2.31
CA MET A 542 -5.50 -9.28 -3.06
C MET A 542 -5.03 -8.10 -2.19
N VAL A 543 -5.91 -7.53 -1.36
CA VAL A 543 -5.54 -6.44 -0.43
C VAL A 543 -4.46 -6.89 0.56
N LEU A 544 -4.59 -8.10 1.11
CA LEU A 544 -3.59 -8.65 2.02
C LEU A 544 -2.25 -8.85 1.32
N GLN A 545 -2.23 -9.36 0.08
CA GLN A 545 -0.98 -9.61 -0.65
C GLN A 545 -0.24 -8.34 -1.04
N LEU A 546 -0.98 -7.29 -1.41
CA LEU A 546 -0.43 -5.95 -1.59
C LEU A 546 0.21 -5.44 -0.30
N GLY A 547 -0.49 -5.58 0.84
CA GLY A 547 0.06 -5.24 2.15
C GLY A 547 1.32 -6.01 2.53
N LEU A 548 1.35 -7.33 2.26
CA LEU A 548 2.53 -8.20 2.45
C LEU A 548 3.67 -7.93 1.46
N SER A 549 3.44 -7.08 0.47
CA SER A 549 4.43 -6.64 -0.53
C SER A 549 4.81 -5.16 -0.36
N GLY A 550 4.46 -4.55 0.78
CA GLY A 550 4.79 -3.17 1.11
C GLY A 550 3.76 -2.12 0.70
N GLN A 551 2.72 -2.49 -0.06
CA GLN A 551 1.68 -1.60 -0.55
C GLN A 551 0.48 -1.55 0.44
N ALA A 552 0.70 -0.89 1.58
CA ALA A 552 -0.23 -0.91 2.72
C ALA A 552 -1.55 -0.14 2.50
N LEU A 553 -1.58 0.87 1.62
CA LEU A 553 -2.79 1.62 1.28
C LEU A 553 -3.38 1.09 -0.04
N SER A 554 -4.17 0.03 0.08
CA SER A 554 -4.82 -0.67 -1.04
C SER A 554 -6.24 -1.13 -0.70
N GLY A 555 -7.05 -1.35 -1.74
CA GLY A 555 -8.48 -1.71 -1.65
C GLY A 555 -9.06 -2.03 -3.04
N PRO A 556 -10.20 -2.72 -3.12
CA PRO A 556 -10.91 -2.95 -4.38
C PRO A 556 -11.84 -1.79 -4.74
N ASP A 557 -12.40 -1.85 -5.94
CA ASP A 557 -13.64 -1.13 -6.23
C ASP A 557 -14.82 -1.89 -5.60
N ILE A 558 -15.37 -1.31 -4.53
CA ILE A 558 -16.43 -1.91 -3.72
C ILE A 558 -17.72 -1.96 -4.53
N GLY A 559 -18.32 -3.15 -4.61
CA GLY A 559 -19.49 -3.43 -5.45
C GLY A 559 -19.12 -4.10 -6.78
N GLY A 560 -17.89 -3.90 -7.25
CA GLY A 560 -17.38 -4.37 -8.53
C GLY A 560 -17.46 -3.28 -9.60
N PHE A 561 -16.34 -3.02 -10.29
CA PHE A 561 -16.25 -2.04 -11.38
C PHE A 561 -17.19 -2.43 -12.52
N ALA A 562 -17.06 -3.64 -13.03
CA ALA A 562 -17.82 -4.10 -14.19
C ALA A 562 -19.06 -4.92 -13.83
N GLY A 563 -20.12 -4.76 -14.62
CA GLY A 563 -21.41 -5.42 -14.42
C GLY A 563 -22.23 -4.86 -13.24
N ASN A 564 -23.34 -5.53 -12.93
CA ASN A 564 -24.31 -5.05 -11.94
C ASN A 564 -24.31 -5.93 -10.68
N ALA A 565 -24.07 -5.32 -9.53
CA ALA A 565 -24.22 -5.99 -8.24
C ALA A 565 -25.70 -6.30 -7.94
N THR A 566 -25.93 -7.29 -7.07
CA THR A 566 -27.23 -7.47 -6.41
C THR A 566 -27.24 -6.70 -5.09
N PRO A 567 -28.41 -6.30 -4.54
CA PRO A 567 -28.46 -5.62 -3.24
C PRO A 567 -27.70 -6.35 -2.13
N LYS A 568 -27.84 -7.68 -2.08
CA LYS A 568 -27.13 -8.51 -1.09
C LYS A 568 -25.61 -8.51 -1.31
N LEU A 569 -25.16 -8.65 -2.56
CA LEU A 569 -23.73 -8.59 -2.88
C LEU A 569 -23.15 -7.23 -2.52
N PHE A 570 -23.82 -6.14 -2.91
CA PHE A 570 -23.36 -4.78 -2.68
C PHE A 570 -23.28 -4.47 -1.18
N GLY A 571 -24.32 -4.79 -0.40
CA GLY A 571 -24.32 -4.60 1.05
C GLY A 571 -23.21 -5.40 1.75
N ARG A 572 -23.00 -6.67 1.36
CA ARG A 572 -21.93 -7.51 1.89
C ARG A 572 -20.55 -6.96 1.55
N TRP A 573 -20.36 -6.50 0.32
CA TRP A 573 -19.11 -5.91 -0.14
C TRP A 573 -18.85 -4.59 0.58
N MET A 574 -19.85 -3.74 0.78
CA MET A 574 -19.69 -2.51 1.55
C MET A 574 -19.29 -2.80 3.00
N GLY A 575 -19.90 -3.80 3.64
CA GLY A 575 -19.55 -4.22 5.00
C GLY A 575 -18.06 -4.58 5.15
N MET A 576 -17.53 -5.42 4.26
CA MET A 576 -16.12 -5.80 4.29
C MET A 576 -15.19 -4.70 3.77
N GLY A 577 -15.57 -4.06 2.66
CA GLY A 577 -14.81 -3.01 1.98
C GLY A 577 -14.63 -1.75 2.83
N ALA A 578 -15.59 -1.45 3.71
CA ALA A 578 -15.47 -0.42 4.73
C ALA A 578 -14.29 -0.64 5.69
N MET A 579 -13.84 -1.89 5.86
CA MET A 579 -12.72 -2.27 6.74
C MET A 579 -11.38 -2.37 6.01
N PHE A 580 -11.31 -2.21 4.69
CA PHE A 580 -10.03 -2.21 3.96
C PHE A 580 -9.24 -0.91 4.14
N PRO A 581 -7.91 -0.92 3.98
CA PRO A 581 -7.09 0.29 4.10
C PRO A 581 -7.56 1.42 3.19
N PHE A 582 -7.79 1.14 1.90
CA PHE A 582 -8.44 2.03 0.94
C PHE A 582 -9.90 1.61 0.73
N CYS A 583 -10.82 2.58 0.73
CA CYS A 583 -12.26 2.32 0.73
C CYS A 583 -12.97 3.19 -0.31
N ARG A 584 -13.15 2.64 -1.52
CA ARG A 584 -13.79 3.32 -2.65
C ARG A 584 -14.88 2.46 -3.28
N GLY A 585 -16.06 3.04 -3.52
CA GLY A 585 -17.03 2.52 -4.49
C GLY A 585 -16.76 3.10 -5.87
N HIS A 586 -16.71 2.26 -6.89
CA HIS A 586 -16.50 2.67 -8.28
C HIS A 586 -17.15 1.65 -9.23
N SER A 587 -17.70 2.13 -10.34
CA SER A 587 -18.42 1.35 -11.33
C SER A 587 -18.18 1.92 -12.72
N GLU A 588 -18.22 1.05 -13.74
CA GLU A 588 -18.02 1.41 -15.15
C GLU A 588 -19.26 2.05 -15.77
N ALA A 589 -19.07 2.69 -16.93
CA ALA A 589 -20.15 3.26 -17.72
C ALA A 589 -21.12 2.18 -18.22
N GLY A 590 -22.42 2.50 -18.25
CA GLY A 590 -23.47 1.59 -18.75
C GLY A 590 -23.98 0.56 -17.73
N THR A 591 -23.41 0.51 -16.53
CA THR A 591 -23.98 -0.24 -15.39
C THR A 591 -25.12 0.54 -14.71
N VAL A 592 -25.85 -0.11 -13.81
CA VAL A 592 -26.72 0.62 -12.86
C VAL A 592 -25.86 1.48 -11.92
N ASP A 593 -26.48 2.51 -11.35
CA ASP A 593 -25.87 3.34 -10.31
C ASP A 593 -25.41 2.47 -9.13
N HIS A 594 -24.20 2.71 -8.62
CA HIS A 594 -23.57 1.95 -7.51
C HIS A 594 -23.33 2.81 -6.26
N GLU A 595 -24.04 3.93 -6.13
CA GLU A 595 -24.12 4.65 -4.86
C GLU A 595 -24.90 3.82 -3.82
N PRO A 596 -24.65 4.03 -2.51
CA PRO A 596 -25.29 3.26 -1.44
C PRO A 596 -26.82 3.15 -1.50
N TRP A 597 -27.50 4.16 -2.04
CA TRP A 597 -28.97 4.23 -2.14
C TRP A 597 -29.55 3.55 -3.38
N SER A 598 -28.71 3.01 -4.27
CA SER A 598 -29.15 2.48 -5.56
C SER A 598 -29.71 1.06 -5.49
N PHE A 599 -29.61 0.41 -4.33
CA PHE A 599 -29.95 -1.01 -4.12
C PHE A 599 -31.11 -1.25 -3.13
N GLY A 600 -31.92 -0.22 -2.86
CA GLY A 600 -33.06 -0.27 -1.95
C GLY A 600 -32.71 0.03 -0.49
N GLU A 601 -33.75 0.28 0.32
CA GLU A 601 -33.61 0.85 1.68
C GLU A 601 -32.80 -0.03 2.63
N GLU A 602 -32.96 -1.35 2.56
CA GLU A 602 -32.18 -2.28 3.40
C GLU A 602 -30.69 -2.23 3.07
N CYS A 603 -30.34 -2.23 1.78
CA CYS A 603 -28.94 -2.14 1.36
C CYS A 603 -28.32 -0.77 1.70
N GLU A 604 -29.09 0.30 1.51
CA GLU A 604 -28.71 1.66 1.91
C GLU A 604 -28.36 1.73 3.40
N GLU A 605 -29.20 1.12 4.24
CA GLU A 605 -28.99 1.05 5.68
C GLU A 605 -27.72 0.27 6.05
N VAL A 606 -27.51 -0.90 5.44
CA VAL A 606 -26.29 -1.69 5.63
C VAL A 606 -25.05 -0.89 5.25
N CYS A 607 -25.09 -0.18 4.13
CA CYS A 607 -23.99 0.68 3.71
C CYS A 607 -23.74 1.81 4.70
N ARG A 608 -24.79 2.47 5.18
CA ARG A 608 -24.70 3.53 6.19
C ARG A 608 -24.04 3.01 7.48
N LEU A 609 -24.46 1.85 7.99
CA LEU A 609 -23.88 1.23 9.17
C LEU A 609 -22.41 0.82 8.95
N ALA A 610 -22.09 0.20 7.81
CA ALA A 610 -20.72 -0.18 7.46
C ALA A 610 -19.78 1.05 7.46
N LEU A 611 -20.22 2.14 6.86
CA LEU A 611 -19.44 3.37 6.80
C LEU A 611 -19.35 4.02 8.18
N LEU A 612 -20.44 4.11 8.96
CA LEU A 612 -20.35 4.60 10.34
C LEU A 612 -19.33 3.83 11.19
N ARG A 613 -19.23 2.50 11.05
CA ARG A 613 -18.17 1.71 11.69
C ARG A 613 -16.78 2.17 11.29
N ARG A 614 -16.55 2.35 9.99
CA ARG A 614 -15.27 2.84 9.47
C ARG A 614 -14.90 4.16 10.12
N TYR A 615 -15.82 5.13 10.14
CA TYR A 615 -15.56 6.47 10.69
C TYR A 615 -15.28 6.45 12.20
N ARG A 616 -15.98 5.59 12.96
CA ARG A 616 -15.65 5.34 14.37
C ARG A 616 -14.24 4.75 14.54
N LEU A 617 -13.80 3.91 13.62
CA LEU A 617 -12.48 3.25 13.64
C LEU A 617 -11.36 4.10 13.03
N ILE A 618 -11.62 5.27 12.43
CA ILE A 618 -10.57 6.11 11.83
C ILE A 618 -9.42 6.43 12.80
N PRO A 619 -9.62 6.75 14.10
CA PRO A 619 -8.51 6.95 15.03
C PRO A 619 -7.57 5.74 15.11
N HIS A 620 -8.13 4.53 15.14
CA HIS A 620 -7.39 3.28 15.11
C HIS A 620 -6.67 3.07 13.77
N ILE A 621 -7.39 3.16 12.65
CA ILE A 621 -6.83 2.96 11.30
C ILE A 621 -5.70 3.97 11.03
N TYR A 622 -5.86 5.23 11.45
CA TYR A 622 -4.83 6.27 11.30
C TYR A 622 -3.60 5.98 12.16
N THR A 623 -3.76 5.37 13.33
CA THR A 623 -2.65 4.88 14.17
C THR A 623 -1.90 3.73 13.48
N LEU A 624 -2.61 2.79 12.85
CA LEU A 624 -1.99 1.73 12.06
C LEU A 624 -1.20 2.29 10.88
N PHE A 625 -1.72 3.32 10.20
CA PHE A 625 -0.97 4.02 9.15
C PHE A 625 0.25 4.77 9.68
N TYR A 626 0.20 5.33 10.89
CA TYR A 626 1.38 5.90 11.52
C TYR A 626 2.45 4.83 11.78
N MET A 627 2.06 3.64 12.21
CA MET A 627 2.97 2.51 12.40
C MET A 627 3.55 2.01 11.07
N ALA A 628 2.71 1.90 10.04
CA ALA A 628 3.15 1.56 8.68
C ALA A 628 4.12 2.61 8.11
N HIS A 629 3.85 3.88 8.34
CA HIS A 629 4.69 5.00 7.90
C HIS A 629 6.05 5.04 8.61
N THR A 630 6.08 4.78 9.91
CA THR A 630 7.30 4.91 10.73
C THR A 630 8.12 3.63 10.80
N LYS A 631 7.50 2.47 10.60
CA LYS A 631 8.15 1.16 10.79
C LYS A 631 8.01 0.20 9.61
N GLY A 632 7.07 0.42 8.70
CA GLY A 632 6.77 -0.53 7.62
C GLY A 632 5.92 -1.74 8.04
N THR A 633 5.20 -1.65 9.16
CA THR A 633 4.24 -2.70 9.54
C THR A 633 3.01 -2.72 8.63
N PRO A 634 2.39 -3.88 8.36
CA PRO A 634 1.14 -3.92 7.60
C PRO A 634 -0.01 -3.25 8.36
N VAL A 635 -0.93 -2.61 7.63
CA VAL A 635 -2.18 -2.04 8.19
C VAL A 635 -3.25 -3.11 8.31
N ALA A 636 -3.48 -3.85 7.21
CA ALA A 636 -4.28 -5.06 7.19
C ALA A 636 -3.35 -6.28 7.06
N ALA A 637 -3.53 -7.27 7.93
CA ALA A 637 -2.67 -8.46 7.96
C ALA A 637 -3.49 -9.77 7.96
N PRO A 638 -2.97 -10.86 7.36
CA PRO A 638 -3.58 -12.17 7.46
C PRO A 638 -3.75 -12.64 8.90
N THR A 639 -4.79 -13.43 9.16
CA THR A 639 -5.06 -14.00 10.48
C THR A 639 -3.89 -14.81 11.06
N PHE A 640 -3.05 -15.45 10.22
CA PHE A 640 -1.89 -16.19 10.72
C PHE A 640 -0.83 -15.33 11.40
N PHE A 641 -0.86 -14.00 11.25
CA PHE A 641 0.10 -13.11 11.94
C PHE A 641 -0.02 -13.18 13.46
N THR A 642 -1.17 -13.58 14.01
CA THR A 642 -1.32 -13.80 15.46
C THR A 642 -0.56 -15.03 15.96
N ASP A 643 -0.37 -16.02 15.09
CA ASP A 643 0.34 -17.27 15.41
C ASP A 643 0.86 -17.94 14.13
N PRO A 644 2.04 -17.52 13.62
CA PRO A 644 2.59 -18.03 12.35
C PRO A 644 2.91 -19.53 12.36
N LYS A 645 3.00 -20.13 13.56
CA LYS A 645 3.24 -21.57 13.76
C LYS A 645 2.00 -22.42 13.54
N ASP A 646 0.79 -21.85 13.59
CA ASP A 646 -0.45 -22.62 13.43
C ASP A 646 -0.81 -22.78 11.94
N PRO A 647 -0.65 -23.99 11.36
CA PRO A 647 -0.94 -24.20 9.95
C PRO A 647 -2.42 -24.01 9.60
N ARG A 648 -3.33 -24.05 10.58
CA ARG A 648 -4.77 -23.87 10.33
C ARG A 648 -5.11 -22.43 9.93
N LEU A 649 -4.31 -21.46 10.35
CA LEU A 649 -4.53 -20.04 10.07
C LEU A 649 -3.98 -19.61 8.69
N ARG A 650 -3.06 -20.39 8.12
CA ARG A 650 -2.27 -20.04 6.92
C ARG A 650 -3.08 -19.86 5.64
N LYS A 651 -4.29 -20.43 5.59
CA LYS A 651 -5.21 -20.45 4.44
C LYS A 651 -6.55 -19.74 4.72
N VAL A 652 -6.64 -18.98 5.80
CA VAL A 652 -7.91 -18.35 6.19
C VAL A 652 -8.18 -17.14 5.29
N GLU A 653 -9.32 -17.17 4.59
CA GLU A 653 -9.76 -16.15 3.62
C GLU A 653 -11.19 -15.64 3.89
N ASN A 654 -11.59 -15.67 5.16
CA ASN A 654 -12.85 -15.07 5.65
C ASN A 654 -12.61 -14.17 6.87
N SER A 655 -11.35 -13.88 7.17
CA SER A 655 -10.97 -12.91 8.20
C SER A 655 -9.61 -12.30 7.95
N PHE A 656 -9.38 -11.13 8.55
CA PHE A 656 -8.10 -10.44 8.57
C PHE A 656 -8.00 -9.56 9.81
N LEU A 657 -6.79 -9.07 10.07
CA LEU A 657 -6.47 -8.22 11.20
C LEU A 657 -6.33 -6.76 10.77
N LEU A 658 -6.93 -5.86 11.53
CA LEU A 658 -6.59 -4.43 11.57
C LEU A 658 -5.93 -4.16 12.91
N GLY A 659 -4.62 -4.34 12.98
CA GLY A 659 -3.88 -4.39 14.25
C GLY A 659 -4.45 -5.50 15.16
N PRO A 660 -4.90 -5.18 16.40
CA PRO A 660 -5.46 -6.17 17.32
C PRO A 660 -6.93 -6.53 17.05
N VAL A 661 -7.57 -5.93 16.03
CA VAL A 661 -8.98 -6.19 15.68
C VAL A 661 -9.05 -7.25 14.60
N LEU A 662 -9.65 -8.40 14.90
CA LEU A 662 -9.99 -9.43 13.92
C LEU A 662 -11.34 -9.09 13.28
N ILE A 663 -11.31 -8.83 11.97
CA ILE A 663 -12.47 -8.62 11.12
C ILE A 663 -12.86 -9.99 10.54
N HIS A 664 -14.06 -10.48 10.84
CA HIS A 664 -14.58 -11.73 10.30
C HIS A 664 -15.78 -11.45 9.38
N ALA A 665 -15.66 -11.77 8.10
CA ALA A 665 -16.65 -11.45 7.09
C ALA A 665 -17.04 -12.71 6.30
N SER A 666 -18.30 -12.80 5.91
CA SER A 666 -18.75 -13.82 4.97
C SER A 666 -18.63 -13.30 3.54
N THR A 667 -17.90 -14.04 2.71
CA THR A 667 -17.64 -13.71 1.30
C THR A 667 -18.40 -14.62 0.33
N VAL A 668 -19.43 -15.32 0.82
CA VAL A 668 -20.21 -16.31 0.06
C VAL A 668 -21.68 -15.92 -0.04
N PRO A 669 -22.41 -16.36 -1.08
CA PRO A 669 -23.81 -15.95 -1.29
C PRO A 669 -24.78 -16.39 -0.18
N VAL A 670 -24.47 -17.50 0.51
CA VAL A 670 -25.35 -18.13 1.51
C VAL A 670 -24.65 -18.10 2.86
N GLY A 671 -25.38 -17.65 3.89
CA GLY A 671 -24.87 -17.55 5.26
C GLY A 671 -24.37 -16.16 5.64
N GLY A 672 -24.81 -15.67 6.80
CA GLY A 672 -24.25 -14.48 7.45
C GLY A 672 -22.87 -14.77 8.08
N SER A 673 -22.18 -13.72 8.50
CA SER A 673 -20.91 -13.83 9.24
C SER A 673 -21.03 -14.63 10.55
N ASP A 674 -22.24 -14.72 11.10
CA ASP A 674 -22.64 -15.49 12.28
C ASP A 674 -22.83 -16.99 12.03
N GLN A 675 -22.96 -17.41 10.78
CA GLN A 675 -23.28 -18.79 10.38
C GLN A 675 -22.08 -19.57 9.83
N LEU A 676 -20.95 -18.91 9.56
CA LEU A 676 -19.74 -19.54 9.05
C LEU A 676 -18.91 -20.20 10.16
N GLN A 677 -18.31 -21.35 9.86
CA GLN A 677 -17.36 -21.99 10.76
C GLN A 677 -16.09 -21.13 10.86
N GLN A 678 -15.87 -20.57 12.05
CA GLN A 678 -14.74 -19.68 12.30
C GLN A 678 -13.51 -20.47 12.76
N VAL A 679 -12.37 -20.21 12.14
CA VAL A 679 -11.06 -20.66 12.62
C VAL A 679 -10.46 -19.53 13.44
N PHE A 680 -10.61 -19.60 14.76
CA PHE A 680 -10.04 -18.61 15.66
C PHE A 680 -8.56 -18.90 15.96
N PRO A 681 -7.72 -17.85 16.03
CA PRO A 681 -6.44 -17.95 16.70
C PRO A 681 -6.59 -18.35 18.17
N ARG A 682 -5.51 -18.85 18.77
CA ARG A 682 -5.47 -19.10 20.22
C ARG A 682 -5.60 -17.78 21.00
N GLY A 683 -6.06 -17.89 22.25
CA GLY A 683 -6.24 -16.75 23.16
C GLY A 683 -7.67 -16.22 23.21
N ILE A 684 -7.83 -15.11 23.95
CA ILE A 684 -9.12 -14.43 24.12
C ILE A 684 -9.39 -13.55 22.90
N TRP A 685 -10.60 -13.65 22.35
CA TRP A 685 -11.12 -12.79 21.28
C TRP A 685 -12.50 -12.29 21.68
N LEU A 686 -12.58 -11.05 22.15
CA LEU A 686 -13.82 -10.46 22.65
C LEU A 686 -14.61 -9.85 21.49
N ARG A 687 -15.81 -10.37 21.24
CA ARG A 687 -16.72 -9.78 20.25
C ARG A 687 -17.18 -8.40 20.72
N PHE A 688 -17.23 -7.44 19.80
CA PHE A 688 -17.86 -6.13 20.03
C PHE A 688 -18.54 -5.64 18.74
N ASP A 689 -19.44 -4.68 18.90
CA ASP A 689 -20.10 -3.94 17.83
C ASP A 689 -20.49 -2.54 18.35
N PHE A 690 -21.15 -1.73 17.51
CA PHE A 690 -21.60 -0.39 17.89
C PHE A 690 -23.14 -0.32 17.91
N ASP A 691 -23.78 -1.37 18.44
CA ASP A 691 -25.24 -1.58 18.42
C ASP A 691 -25.81 -1.61 16.98
N ASP A 692 -25.02 -2.13 16.06
CA ASP A 692 -25.25 -2.12 14.62
C ASP A 692 -25.09 -3.52 13.99
N ALA A 693 -25.40 -4.56 14.75
CA ALA A 693 -25.28 -5.94 14.30
C ALA A 693 -26.19 -6.22 13.09
N HIS A 694 -25.60 -6.68 11.98
CA HIS A 694 -26.32 -7.06 10.76
C HIS A 694 -25.63 -8.25 10.08
N PRO A 695 -26.37 -9.21 9.47
CA PRO A 695 -25.77 -10.39 8.82
C PRO A 695 -24.81 -10.09 7.67
N ASP A 696 -24.98 -8.93 7.01
CA ASP A 696 -24.12 -8.45 5.94
C ASP A 696 -22.90 -7.64 6.41
N LEU A 697 -22.82 -7.32 7.70
CA LEU A 697 -21.68 -6.63 8.26
C LEU A 697 -20.66 -7.63 8.86
N PRO A 698 -19.36 -7.29 8.82
CA PRO A 698 -18.35 -8.13 9.45
C PRO A 698 -18.55 -8.17 10.97
N THR A 699 -18.28 -9.32 11.58
CA THR A 699 -18.19 -9.43 13.04
C THR A 699 -16.80 -8.97 13.48
N LEU A 700 -16.75 -8.09 14.49
CA LEU A 700 -15.50 -7.55 15.02
C LEU A 700 -15.13 -8.28 16.32
N TYR A 701 -13.87 -8.65 16.44
CA TYR A 701 -13.30 -9.21 17.67
C TYR A 701 -12.04 -8.47 18.07
N LEU A 702 -11.92 -8.10 19.34
CA LEU A 702 -10.72 -7.50 19.90
C LEU A 702 -9.88 -8.57 20.59
N GLN A 703 -8.60 -8.63 20.26
CA GLN A 703 -7.64 -9.54 20.89
C GLN A 703 -7.49 -9.21 22.39
N GLY A 704 -7.57 -10.22 23.25
CA GLY A 704 -7.34 -10.07 24.69
C GLY A 704 -5.95 -9.51 24.98
N GLY A 705 -5.89 -8.56 25.91
CA GLY A 705 -4.68 -7.77 26.20
C GLY A 705 -4.60 -6.47 25.41
N SER A 706 -5.56 -6.18 24.52
CA SER A 706 -5.53 -5.00 23.65
C SER A 706 -6.59 -3.97 24.01
N MET A 707 -6.37 -2.75 23.54
CA MET A 707 -7.36 -1.68 23.57
C MET A 707 -7.24 -0.84 22.30
N ILE A 708 -8.34 -0.25 21.84
CA ILE A 708 -8.38 0.60 20.65
C ILE A 708 -9.14 1.90 20.91
N PRO A 709 -8.71 3.04 20.35
CA PRO A 709 -9.48 4.28 20.35
C PRO A 709 -10.55 4.26 19.26
N VAL A 710 -11.76 4.68 19.62
CA VAL A 710 -12.87 4.89 18.67
C VAL A 710 -13.43 6.30 18.82
N GLY A 711 -13.72 6.92 17.68
CA GLY A 711 -14.26 8.27 17.60
C GLY A 711 -15.79 8.31 17.59
N PRO A 712 -16.37 9.53 17.67
CA PRO A 712 -17.79 9.72 17.46
C PRO A 712 -18.19 9.34 16.01
N PRO A 713 -19.48 9.03 15.77
CA PRO A 713 -19.98 8.89 14.41
C PRO A 713 -19.99 10.26 13.74
N ILE A 714 -19.34 10.39 12.58
CA ILE A 714 -19.23 11.63 11.81
C ILE A 714 -19.50 11.34 10.33
N GLN A 715 -19.97 12.35 9.57
CA GLN A 715 -20.28 12.22 8.14
C GLN A 715 -19.07 12.40 7.22
N HIS A 716 -18.03 13.07 7.71
CA HIS A 716 -16.73 13.20 7.03
C HIS A 716 -15.66 13.50 8.08
N VAL A 717 -14.38 13.22 7.80
CA VAL A 717 -13.34 13.34 8.85
C VAL A 717 -13.10 14.77 9.30
N GLY A 718 -13.55 15.75 8.50
CA GLY A 718 -13.45 17.17 8.79
C GLY A 718 -14.38 17.65 9.91
N GLU A 719 -15.39 16.86 10.31
CA GLU A 719 -16.22 17.17 11.48
C GLU A 719 -15.49 16.90 12.80
N ALA A 720 -14.46 16.04 12.77
CA ALA A 720 -13.73 15.66 13.98
C ALA A 720 -12.96 16.85 14.57
N ASN A 721 -13.14 17.07 15.87
CA ASN A 721 -12.46 18.10 16.65
C ASN A 721 -11.42 17.46 17.59
N PRO A 722 -10.24 18.09 17.81
CA PRO A 722 -9.32 17.66 18.86
C PRO A 722 -9.91 17.57 20.27
N THR A 723 -11.04 18.23 20.54
CA THR A 723 -11.76 18.18 21.83
C THR A 723 -12.88 17.14 21.86
N ASP A 724 -13.07 16.35 20.80
CA ASP A 724 -14.08 15.29 20.80
C ASP A 724 -13.73 14.21 21.83
N ASP A 725 -14.75 13.72 22.54
CA ASP A 725 -14.59 12.58 23.42
C ASP A 725 -14.29 11.32 22.59
N LEU A 726 -13.18 10.65 22.89
CA LEU A 726 -12.85 9.33 22.35
C LEU A 726 -13.28 8.25 23.34
N SER A 727 -13.88 7.19 22.83
CA SER A 727 -14.14 5.99 23.63
C SER A 727 -12.99 4.99 23.46
N LEU A 728 -12.70 4.23 24.52
CA LEU A 728 -11.73 3.14 24.48
C LEU A 728 -12.48 1.81 24.60
N ILE A 729 -12.29 0.93 23.61
CA ILE A 729 -12.74 -0.46 23.71
C ILE A 729 -11.57 -1.28 24.20
N MET A 730 -11.75 -1.99 25.32
CA MET A 730 -10.70 -2.74 26.01
C MET A 730 -11.08 -4.21 26.14
N ALA A 731 -10.16 -5.11 25.80
CA ALA A 731 -10.28 -6.54 26.06
C ALA A 731 -9.13 -6.98 26.97
N LEU A 732 -9.45 -7.47 28.17
CA LEU A 732 -8.44 -7.96 29.10
C LEU A 732 -7.91 -9.34 28.67
N ASN A 733 -6.64 -9.61 28.95
CA ASN A 733 -6.06 -10.95 28.78
C ASN A 733 -6.37 -11.84 30.00
N GLU A 734 -5.88 -13.09 29.99
CA GLU A 734 -6.10 -14.06 31.08
C GLU A 734 -5.52 -13.60 32.43
N GLU A 735 -4.54 -12.70 32.42
CA GLU A 735 -3.91 -12.13 33.62
C GLU A 735 -4.62 -10.85 34.12
N GLY A 736 -5.71 -10.44 33.46
CA GLY A 736 -6.44 -9.21 33.80
C GLY A 736 -5.79 -7.92 33.29
N ASN A 737 -4.75 -8.02 32.46
CA ASN A 737 -4.02 -6.89 31.90
C ASN A 737 -4.58 -6.52 30.52
N SER A 738 -4.54 -5.22 30.20
CA SER A 738 -4.60 -4.74 28.81
C SER A 738 -3.47 -3.74 28.61
N CYS A 739 -2.64 -3.99 27.61
CA CYS A 739 -1.53 -3.15 27.24
C CYS A 739 -1.49 -3.12 25.72
N SER A 740 -2.01 -2.07 25.10
CA SER A 740 -1.59 -1.80 23.73
C SER A 740 -0.19 -1.21 23.81
N GLN A 741 0.79 -1.85 23.15
CA GLN A 741 2.10 -1.24 22.92
C GLN A 741 1.94 0.18 22.31
N GLU A 742 0.86 0.38 21.54
CA GLU A 742 0.44 1.63 20.90
C GLU A 742 0.07 2.74 21.91
N LEU A 743 -0.85 2.51 22.87
CA LEU A 743 -1.13 3.50 23.92
C LEU A 743 -0.04 3.58 24.98
N CYS A 744 0.77 2.56 25.26
CA CYS A 744 1.95 2.77 26.12
C CYS A 744 2.94 3.74 25.47
N ASN A 745 3.10 3.71 24.14
CA ASN A 745 3.91 4.69 23.42
C ASN A 745 3.22 6.07 23.36
N ILE A 746 1.90 6.13 23.13
CA ILE A 746 1.15 7.41 23.12
C ILE A 746 1.08 8.02 24.53
N LEU A 747 0.81 7.25 25.57
CA LEU A 747 0.84 7.68 26.97
C LEU A 747 2.27 8.06 27.37
N SER A 748 3.30 7.34 26.92
CA SER A 748 4.70 7.74 27.13
C SER A 748 5.02 9.07 26.44
N LEU A 749 4.53 9.30 25.21
CA LEU A 749 4.65 10.57 24.48
C LEU A 749 3.86 11.70 25.14
N ILE A 750 2.63 11.44 25.61
CA ILE A 750 1.81 12.39 26.36
C ILE A 750 2.49 12.72 27.68
N VAL A 751 2.99 11.72 28.42
CA VAL A 751 3.74 11.91 29.66
C VAL A 751 5.04 12.67 29.38
N GLN A 752 5.78 12.39 28.31
CA GLN A 752 6.97 13.13 27.91
C GLN A 752 6.67 14.57 27.50
N LEU A 753 5.57 14.83 26.79
CA LEU A 753 5.10 16.16 26.43
C LEU A 753 4.65 16.95 27.66
N PHE A 754 3.91 16.33 28.58
CA PHE A 754 3.56 16.92 29.87
C PHE A 754 4.79 17.16 30.74
N TYR A 755 5.76 16.26 30.75
CA TYR A 755 7.03 16.42 31.46
C TYR A 755 7.86 17.55 30.86
N HIS A 756 7.89 17.70 29.53
CA HIS A 756 8.57 18.81 28.86
C HIS A 756 7.86 20.16 29.12
N LEU A 757 6.54 20.19 29.13
CA LEU A 757 5.74 21.38 29.48
C LEU A 757 5.90 21.77 30.96
N LEU A 758 5.98 20.80 31.86
CA LEU A 758 6.22 21.03 33.30
C LEU A 758 7.68 21.43 33.55
N VAL A 759 8.68 20.79 32.94
CA VAL A 759 10.09 21.07 33.20
C VAL A 759 10.57 22.35 32.51
N VAL A 760 10.08 22.67 31.30
CA VAL A 760 10.44 23.92 30.60
C VAL A 760 9.60 25.10 31.11
N GLY A 761 8.35 24.86 31.52
CA GLY A 761 7.50 25.89 32.16
C GLY A 761 8.01 26.33 33.54
N THR A 762 8.69 25.45 34.28
CA THR A 762 9.20 25.76 35.62
C THR A 762 10.60 26.40 35.60
N VAL A 763 11.34 26.31 34.48
CA VAL A 763 12.68 26.93 34.32
C VAL A 763 12.62 28.36 33.75
N HIS A 764 11.42 28.85 33.39
CA HIS A 764 11.19 30.27 33.08
C HIS A 764 10.47 31.05 34.20
N GLN A 765 10.29 30.43 35.38
CA GLN A 765 9.76 31.08 36.58
C GLN A 765 10.52 30.66 37.86
N LEU A 766 11.85 30.58 37.79
CA LEU A 766 12.74 30.55 38.96
C LEU A 766 13.97 31.43 38.73
#